data_AF-A0A6V8KVR4-F1
#
_entry.id   AF-A0A6V8KVR4-F1
#
_cell.length_a   1.000
_cell.length_b   1.000
_cell.length_c   1.000
_cell.angle_alpha   90.00
_cell.angle_beta   90.00
_cell.angle_gamma   90.00
#
_symmetry.space_group_name_H-M   'P 1'
#
loop_
_entity.id
_entity.type
_entity.pdbx_description
1 polymer ?
#
loop_
_entity_poly.entity_id
_entity_poly.type
_entity_poly.pdbx_seq_one_letter_code
_entity_poly.pdbx_strand_id
1 'polypeptide(L)'
;MCGIVAAVPDYGGERADVSRRQVLDALPKDRPDDLLAGLDWFVKGLSAAAELYALPTVSHRLATDARLREEAVERLSAASGWLAELDRDLDRHSADWDPELLERGQRLAVRARDLLWALTHDRVAAAARAGALAGDAIADLDVARAYLAVDAVLDAVDRLEVRGRDSAGIQIWVTLPDGVPPDLRHRADTDYRHGAVEALDGGLAFVYKRASVIGRLGENVAFLRATIAVDTDLRAVLALPGARVTVLAHTRWASVGRISEANAHPVNSVVRGRAHIFATAALNGDIDNHVALRQQIGLPADAAGISTDAKLIPVLLAGSIDAGAEPVPAMAEFIRRGYGSFAIAAQTAANPDQLLLGVKGSGQGLYVGFAPGCFLVASEVYGLVGVTDRYLRLDGTLADGGELGTVVTLDRAGAGTAAALRRYTALGRPVATTDGDIVTAEITTRDVARGPFEHYLVKEMTEAPSSFRKSLRGRVARDGDRHYVTLSEPALPEAVRRRFTAGDIREVILVGQGTAAVACQGIATVVKRLLKPAVSVAAMPASELSAWGLRPDMSAVCLVAVSQSGTTTDTNRAVDMARARGAAVLSIVNRRDSDLTHKSDGVLYTSDGRDVEMAVASTKAFYSQVATGVLLGLRLARLLDRLPPALEDSLLQALLDVPQQLERLPDLAPRIAEIAEVAIRYPYWTVVGSGPNRVAAEETRIKLSELCYKTISTDAVEDKKHVDLSAESFVLVCAAGTPAGQVRDLTKEVEIFAAHRNAPAVIVDEGIDVRWATDLVVHVPAAHPMFAWIISTAAGHLFSYHIARAIDRKADPLRVALAALEGAVDAGRVTVGDLDLACHDLHQFVADAAAGTLRGVLQSDTAIGLSYASQVLQHGNPAGDPVEYLRHRLTTAVDELTRSIDSVKHQAKTVTVGTSRGDADLLDNGLTAALAEAGGDPEVCGYSALRTLSAFANLVDRVEGATRYLLSWPPDGPATIRVAGKTGIARGLVSRADNGAELSGSKRLAVRSRTPRLVRGRCDGRLVLMVPELTGTRVKALTLLHVALRERADAVHLTEVLGGGRLEEIRAAVTETDAPFDPSVLADLPVETVLLSPVDEIARMIG
;
A
#
# COMPACT_ATOMS: atom_id res chain seq x y z
N MET A 1 -0.40 4.05 2.91
CA MET A 1 0.20 5.12 2.07
C MET A 1 -0.52 6.42 2.36
N CYS A 2 0.19 7.53 2.49
CA CYS A 2 -0.47 8.84 2.49
C CYS A 2 -0.86 9.25 1.05
N GLY A 3 -1.67 10.28 0.85
CA GLY A 3 -2.07 10.75 -0.48
C GLY A 3 -1.70 12.21 -0.70
N ILE A 4 -0.64 12.51 -1.46
CA ILE A 4 -0.37 13.85 -2.00
C ILE A 4 -1.30 14.08 -3.19
N VAL A 5 -1.96 15.23 -3.22
CA VAL A 5 -2.77 15.67 -4.34
C VAL A 5 -2.51 17.15 -4.62
N ALA A 6 -2.32 17.54 -5.88
CA ALA A 6 -2.18 18.96 -6.22
C ALA A 6 -2.86 19.30 -7.54
N ALA A 7 -3.33 20.53 -7.69
CA ALA A 7 -3.84 21.06 -8.96
C ALA A 7 -3.16 22.38 -9.32
N VAL A 8 -2.74 22.49 -10.58
CA VAL A 8 -2.11 23.68 -11.15
C VAL A 8 -2.93 24.12 -12.38
N PRO A 9 -3.97 24.95 -12.21
CA PRO A 9 -4.79 25.45 -13.31
C PRO A 9 -4.08 26.54 -14.13
N ASP A 10 -4.22 26.48 -15.45
CA ASP A 10 -3.82 27.55 -16.37
C ASP A 10 -4.93 28.60 -16.51
N TYR A 11 -4.53 29.87 -16.57
CA TYR A 11 -5.41 31.02 -16.74
C TYR A 11 -5.26 31.68 -18.12
N GLY A 12 -4.25 31.29 -18.91
CA GLY A 12 -3.94 31.85 -20.24
C GLY A 12 -4.71 31.25 -21.43
N GLY A 13 -5.51 30.19 -21.22
CA GLY A 13 -6.22 29.46 -22.29
C GLY A 13 -7.47 30.13 -22.86
N GLU A 14 -7.98 29.57 -23.98
CA GLU A 14 -9.15 30.09 -24.73
C GLU A 14 -10.38 30.36 -23.86
N ARG A 15 -11.01 31.52 -24.09
CA ARG A 15 -12.24 31.99 -23.43
C ARG A 15 -13.49 31.81 -24.33
N ALA A 16 -13.46 30.85 -25.25
CA ALA A 16 -14.56 30.63 -26.18
C ALA A 16 -15.86 30.29 -25.43
N ASP A 17 -16.90 31.12 -25.60
CA ASP A 17 -18.19 30.91 -24.94
C ASP A 17 -18.91 29.70 -25.57
N VAL A 18 -19.37 28.78 -24.73
CA VAL A 18 -20.12 27.59 -25.15
C VAL A 18 -21.59 27.82 -24.79
N SER A 19 -22.46 27.78 -25.80
CA SER A 19 -23.88 27.99 -25.60
C SER A 19 -24.55 26.82 -24.86
N ARG A 20 -25.61 27.12 -24.10
CA ARG A 20 -26.49 26.12 -23.46
C ARG A 20 -26.90 24.99 -24.41
N ARG A 21 -27.20 25.36 -25.67
CA ARG A 21 -27.61 24.42 -26.72
C ARG A 21 -26.48 23.46 -27.08
N GLN A 22 -25.25 23.94 -27.24
CA GLN A 22 -24.09 23.08 -27.54
C GLN A 22 -23.84 22.06 -26.43
N VAL A 23 -23.96 22.45 -25.16
CA VAL A 23 -23.79 21.54 -24.02
C VAL A 23 -24.82 20.40 -24.07
N LEU A 24 -26.10 20.73 -24.24
CA LEU A 24 -27.16 19.72 -24.27
C LEU A 24 -27.16 18.87 -25.55
N ASP A 25 -26.93 19.47 -26.72
CA ASP A 25 -26.96 18.76 -28.01
C ASP A 25 -25.81 17.75 -28.16
N ALA A 26 -24.75 17.87 -27.35
CA ALA A 26 -23.68 16.88 -27.29
C ALA A 26 -24.10 15.56 -26.60
N LEU A 27 -25.10 15.60 -25.71
CA LEU A 27 -25.58 14.40 -25.03
C LEU A 27 -26.52 13.59 -25.95
N PRO A 28 -26.43 12.25 -25.93
CA PRO A 28 -27.27 11.40 -26.77
C PRO A 28 -28.77 11.60 -26.43
N LYS A 29 -29.61 11.62 -27.48
CA LYS A 29 -31.05 11.89 -27.38
C LYS A 29 -31.94 10.64 -27.56
N ASP A 30 -31.47 9.66 -28.34
CA ASP A 30 -32.29 8.54 -28.81
C ASP A 30 -31.70 7.17 -28.45
N ARG A 31 -32.59 6.18 -28.29
CA ARG A 31 -32.26 4.75 -28.15
C ARG A 31 -31.86 4.19 -29.51
N PRO A 32 -30.76 3.44 -29.65
CA PRO A 32 -30.41 2.80 -30.91
C PRO A 32 -31.35 1.64 -31.27
N ASP A 33 -31.72 1.52 -32.55
CA ASP A 33 -32.59 0.44 -33.07
C ASP A 33 -31.85 -0.91 -33.26
N ASP A 34 -30.56 -0.87 -33.62
CA ASP A 34 -29.67 -2.05 -33.70
C ASP A 34 -28.76 -2.08 -32.47
N LEU A 35 -28.71 -3.22 -31.76
CA LEU A 35 -28.03 -3.35 -30.47
C LEU A 35 -26.50 -3.13 -30.57
N LEU A 36 -25.81 -3.72 -31.55
CA LEU A 36 -24.34 -3.66 -31.63
C LEU A 36 -23.86 -2.43 -32.41
N ALA A 37 -24.45 -2.16 -33.58
CA ALA A 37 -24.12 -0.97 -34.35
C ALA A 37 -24.52 0.31 -33.58
N GLY A 38 -25.63 0.24 -32.85
CA GLY A 38 -26.09 1.29 -31.96
C GLY A 38 -25.20 1.54 -30.76
N LEU A 39 -24.68 0.50 -30.11
CA LEU A 39 -23.72 0.65 -28.99
C LEU A 39 -22.44 1.37 -29.43
N ASP A 40 -21.90 1.05 -30.61
CA ASP A 40 -20.71 1.72 -31.14
C ASP A 40 -20.94 3.20 -31.41
N TRP A 41 -22.05 3.54 -32.08
CA TRP A 41 -22.46 4.94 -32.30
C TRP A 41 -22.68 5.70 -30.99
N PHE A 42 -23.34 5.05 -30.03
CA PHE A 42 -23.62 5.62 -28.72
C PHE A 42 -22.34 5.92 -27.93
N VAL A 43 -21.38 4.98 -27.90
CA VAL A 43 -20.06 5.19 -27.27
C VAL A 43 -19.30 6.34 -27.93
N LYS A 44 -19.35 6.46 -29.27
CA LYS A 44 -18.73 7.59 -29.99
C LYS A 44 -19.34 8.93 -29.59
N GLY A 45 -20.68 9.01 -29.52
CA GLY A 45 -21.39 10.21 -29.07
C GLY A 45 -21.02 10.61 -27.64
N LEU A 46 -21.01 9.64 -26.73
CA LEU A 46 -20.61 9.87 -25.34
C LEU A 46 -19.14 10.29 -25.20
N SER A 47 -18.25 9.77 -26.05
CA SER A 47 -16.83 10.14 -26.05
C SER A 47 -16.65 11.61 -26.45
N ALA A 48 -17.33 12.04 -27.52
CA ALA A 48 -17.33 13.43 -27.95
C ALA A 48 -17.94 14.37 -26.88
N ALA A 49 -19.01 13.92 -26.20
CA ALA A 49 -19.58 14.67 -25.08
C ALA A 49 -18.58 14.80 -23.92
N ALA A 50 -17.85 13.74 -23.57
CA ALA A 50 -16.86 13.76 -22.50
C ALA A 50 -15.71 14.74 -22.79
N GLU A 51 -15.22 14.80 -24.03
CA GLU A 51 -14.22 15.78 -24.45
C GLU A 51 -14.73 17.21 -24.30
N LEU A 52 -15.96 17.49 -24.75
CA LEU A 52 -16.57 18.81 -24.61
C LEU A 52 -16.76 19.21 -23.14
N TYR A 53 -17.28 18.29 -22.32
CA TYR A 53 -17.54 18.54 -20.89
C TYR A 53 -16.26 18.66 -20.05
N ALA A 54 -15.11 18.22 -20.59
CA ALA A 54 -13.82 18.44 -19.94
C ALA A 54 -13.30 19.88 -20.09
N LEU A 55 -13.90 20.71 -20.95
CA LEU A 55 -13.48 22.09 -21.13
C LEU A 55 -13.84 22.96 -19.90
N PRO A 56 -12.92 23.86 -19.46
CA PRO A 56 -13.19 24.77 -18.34
C PRO A 56 -14.43 25.66 -18.54
N THR A 57 -14.70 26.10 -19.77
CA THR A 57 -15.86 26.95 -20.10
C THR A 57 -17.20 26.22 -19.96
N VAL A 58 -17.25 24.93 -20.29
CA VAL A 58 -18.44 24.10 -20.07
C VAL A 58 -18.66 23.85 -18.59
N SER A 59 -17.58 23.59 -17.84
CA SER A 59 -17.63 23.40 -16.39
C SER A 59 -18.11 24.66 -15.66
N HIS A 60 -17.64 25.85 -16.07
CA HIS A 60 -18.13 27.15 -15.59
C HIS A 60 -19.62 27.36 -15.90
N ARG A 61 -20.06 27.05 -17.12
CA ARG A 61 -21.47 27.11 -17.50
C ARG A 61 -22.34 26.19 -16.67
N LEU A 62 -21.89 24.95 -16.47
CA LEU A 62 -22.57 23.99 -15.60
C LEU A 62 -22.59 24.47 -14.15
N ALA A 63 -21.54 25.12 -13.64
CA ALA A 63 -21.50 25.61 -12.27
C ALA A 63 -22.49 26.78 -12.03
N THR A 64 -22.70 27.63 -13.05
CA THR A 64 -23.54 28.84 -12.98
C THR A 64 -25.02 28.61 -13.35
N ASP A 65 -25.34 27.61 -14.19
CA ASP A 65 -26.71 27.36 -14.68
C ASP A 65 -27.30 26.07 -14.10
N ALA A 66 -28.07 26.20 -13.01
CA ALA A 66 -28.70 25.06 -12.33
C ALA A 66 -29.68 24.28 -13.23
N ARG A 67 -30.46 24.98 -14.05
CA ARG A 67 -31.42 24.36 -14.96
C ARG A 67 -30.71 23.57 -16.07
N LEU A 68 -29.55 24.03 -16.54
CA LEU A 68 -28.73 23.29 -17.49
C LEU A 68 -28.23 21.98 -16.88
N ARG A 69 -27.80 22.00 -15.62
CA ARG A 69 -27.39 20.78 -14.91
C ARG A 69 -28.53 19.78 -14.79
N GLU A 70 -29.71 20.23 -14.37
CA GLU A 70 -30.89 19.36 -14.23
C GLU A 70 -31.25 18.67 -15.56
N GLU A 71 -31.33 19.43 -16.65
CA GLU A 71 -31.61 18.88 -17.99
C GLU A 71 -30.51 17.92 -18.48
N ALA A 72 -29.23 18.17 -18.14
CA ALA A 72 -28.14 17.26 -18.46
C ALA A 72 -28.23 15.94 -17.67
N VAL A 73 -28.52 16.01 -16.36
CA VAL A 73 -28.71 14.83 -15.49
C VAL A 73 -29.88 13.97 -15.98
N GLU A 74 -30.98 14.58 -16.41
CA GLU A 74 -32.14 13.86 -16.94
C GLU A 74 -31.76 13.02 -18.17
N ARG A 75 -31.05 13.62 -19.14
CA ARG A 75 -30.59 12.91 -20.36
C ARG A 75 -29.61 11.78 -20.03
N LEU A 76 -28.65 12.04 -19.15
CA LEU A 76 -27.67 11.03 -18.72
C LEU A 76 -28.31 9.87 -17.95
N SER A 77 -29.35 10.16 -17.15
CA SER A 77 -30.11 9.15 -16.41
C SER A 77 -30.93 8.26 -17.34
N ALA A 78 -31.59 8.86 -18.35
CA ALA A 78 -32.31 8.09 -19.38
C ALA A 78 -31.37 7.14 -20.15
N ALA A 79 -30.21 7.64 -20.55
CA ALA A 79 -29.15 6.85 -21.18
C ALA A 79 -28.64 5.70 -20.30
N SER A 80 -28.48 5.94 -19.00
CA SER A 80 -28.06 4.91 -18.03
C SER A 80 -29.12 3.82 -17.84
N GLY A 81 -30.42 4.21 -17.81
CA GLY A 81 -31.54 3.28 -17.73
C GLY A 81 -31.58 2.32 -18.91
N TRP A 82 -31.32 2.81 -20.12
CA TRP A 82 -31.22 1.98 -21.32
C TRP A 82 -30.08 0.94 -21.23
N LEU A 83 -28.88 1.32 -20.78
CA LEU A 83 -27.78 0.35 -20.60
C LEU A 83 -28.10 -0.72 -19.54
N ALA A 84 -28.87 -0.38 -18.51
CA ALA A 84 -29.30 -1.36 -17.51
C ALA A 84 -30.33 -2.37 -18.05
N GLU A 85 -31.20 -1.96 -18.99
CA GLU A 85 -32.05 -2.87 -19.75
C GLU A 85 -31.22 -3.85 -20.58
N LEU A 86 -30.20 -3.33 -21.28
CA LEU A 86 -29.28 -4.13 -22.09
C LEU A 86 -28.57 -5.20 -21.24
N ASP A 87 -28.05 -4.86 -20.06
CA ASP A 87 -27.39 -5.86 -19.20
C ASP A 87 -28.34 -7.00 -18.80
N ARG A 88 -29.60 -6.68 -18.47
CA ARG A 88 -30.62 -7.70 -18.15
C ARG A 88 -30.98 -8.57 -19.35
N ASP A 89 -30.94 -8.03 -20.56
CA ASP A 89 -31.18 -8.78 -21.79
C ASP A 89 -30.00 -9.69 -22.13
N LEU A 90 -28.75 -9.21 -21.94
CA LEU A 90 -27.52 -10.00 -22.11
C LEU A 90 -27.43 -11.14 -21.09
N ASP A 91 -27.83 -10.92 -19.84
CA ASP A 91 -27.85 -12.00 -18.83
C ASP A 91 -28.88 -13.07 -19.16
N ARG A 92 -30.08 -12.68 -19.61
CA ARG A 92 -31.16 -13.61 -19.94
C ARG A 92 -30.87 -14.50 -21.14
N HIS A 93 -30.15 -13.99 -22.14
CA HIS A 93 -29.90 -14.69 -23.40
C HIS A 93 -28.44 -15.10 -23.59
N SER A 94 -27.56 -14.96 -22.60
CA SER A 94 -26.10 -15.16 -22.78
C SER A 94 -25.67 -16.48 -23.46
N ALA A 95 -26.49 -17.53 -23.38
CA ALA A 95 -26.25 -18.82 -24.04
C ALA A 95 -26.55 -18.85 -25.55
N ASP A 96 -27.34 -17.88 -26.05
CA ASP A 96 -27.82 -17.82 -27.44
C ASP A 96 -26.94 -16.93 -28.35
N TRP A 97 -25.93 -16.25 -27.78
CA TRP A 97 -25.10 -15.28 -28.48
C TRP A 97 -23.76 -15.88 -28.88
N ASP A 98 -23.26 -15.45 -30.04
CA ASP A 98 -21.88 -15.70 -30.43
C ASP A 98 -20.91 -15.15 -29.36
N PRO A 99 -19.95 -15.95 -28.84
CA PRO A 99 -19.05 -15.52 -27.78
C PRO A 99 -18.21 -14.29 -28.12
N GLU A 100 -17.75 -14.14 -29.37
CA GLU A 100 -16.92 -13.00 -29.79
C GLU A 100 -17.75 -11.71 -29.90
N LEU A 101 -18.96 -11.81 -30.45
CA LEU A 101 -19.92 -10.69 -30.50
C LEU A 101 -20.34 -10.24 -29.10
N LEU A 102 -20.58 -11.20 -28.19
CA LEU A 102 -20.94 -10.92 -26.80
C LEU A 102 -19.79 -10.20 -26.08
N GLU A 103 -18.54 -10.66 -26.26
CA GLU A 103 -17.36 -10.01 -25.70
C GLU A 103 -17.17 -8.58 -26.25
N ARG A 104 -17.42 -8.37 -27.54
CA ARG A 104 -17.40 -7.01 -28.14
C ARG A 104 -18.50 -6.11 -27.56
N GLY A 105 -19.74 -6.59 -27.50
CA GLY A 105 -20.87 -5.85 -26.94
C GLY A 105 -20.66 -5.46 -25.48
N GLN A 106 -20.12 -6.37 -24.68
CA GLN A 106 -19.74 -6.09 -23.29
C GLN A 106 -18.68 -4.99 -23.19
N ARG A 107 -17.60 -5.05 -23.98
CA ARG A 107 -16.56 -4.00 -23.97
C ARG A 107 -17.14 -2.62 -24.25
N LEU A 108 -18.02 -2.52 -25.26
CA LEU A 108 -18.72 -1.27 -25.59
C LEU A 108 -19.66 -0.82 -24.47
N ALA A 109 -20.46 -1.73 -23.90
CA ALA A 109 -21.38 -1.40 -22.80
C ALA A 109 -20.63 -0.94 -21.54
N VAL A 110 -19.47 -1.52 -21.23
CA VAL A 110 -18.63 -1.04 -20.12
C VAL A 110 -18.08 0.35 -20.42
N ARG A 111 -17.55 0.60 -21.62
CA ARG A 111 -17.07 1.93 -22.02
C ARG A 111 -18.19 2.99 -21.99
N ALA A 112 -19.40 2.63 -22.41
CA ALA A 112 -20.56 3.51 -22.34
C ALA A 112 -20.91 3.88 -20.89
N ARG A 113 -20.87 2.91 -19.96
CA ARG A 113 -21.09 3.16 -18.53
C ARG A 113 -20.00 4.04 -17.93
N ASP A 114 -18.74 3.82 -18.30
CA ASP A 114 -17.61 4.65 -17.87
C ASP A 114 -17.84 6.12 -18.28
N LEU A 115 -18.23 6.36 -19.53
CA LEU A 115 -18.45 7.71 -20.05
C LEU A 115 -19.69 8.38 -19.42
N LEU A 116 -20.80 7.65 -19.26
CA LEU A 116 -21.99 8.17 -18.59
C LEU A 116 -21.70 8.51 -17.12
N TRP A 117 -20.95 7.65 -16.44
CA TRP A 117 -20.51 7.89 -15.08
C TRP A 117 -19.66 9.16 -15.00
N ALA A 118 -18.64 9.28 -15.86
CA ALA A 118 -17.75 10.43 -15.89
C ALA A 118 -18.53 11.74 -16.17
N LEU A 119 -19.41 11.75 -17.16
CA LEU A 119 -20.26 12.92 -17.46
C LEU A 119 -21.13 13.31 -16.25
N THR A 120 -21.72 12.34 -15.58
CA THR A 120 -22.65 12.58 -14.45
C THR A 120 -21.92 13.02 -13.18
N HIS A 121 -20.93 12.24 -12.74
CA HIS A 121 -20.32 12.37 -11.42
C HIS A 121 -19.04 13.22 -11.44
N ASP A 122 -18.28 13.16 -12.52
CA ASP A 122 -16.97 13.81 -12.61
C ASP A 122 -17.04 15.17 -13.31
N ARG A 123 -18.11 15.45 -14.07
CA ARG A 123 -18.32 16.74 -14.75
C ARG A 123 -19.48 17.53 -14.16
N VAL A 124 -20.71 17.02 -14.29
CA VAL A 124 -21.90 17.75 -13.84
C VAL A 124 -21.94 17.91 -12.32
N ALA A 125 -21.70 16.84 -11.56
CA ALA A 125 -21.68 16.92 -10.10
C ALA A 125 -20.46 17.72 -9.58
N ALA A 126 -19.29 17.61 -10.21
CA ALA A 126 -18.11 18.42 -9.88
C ALA A 126 -18.37 19.92 -10.04
N ALA A 127 -19.01 20.33 -11.14
CA ALA A 127 -19.41 21.72 -11.35
C ALA A 127 -20.40 22.21 -10.28
N ALA A 128 -21.35 21.36 -9.85
CA ALA A 128 -22.27 21.70 -8.76
C ALA A 128 -21.54 21.87 -7.42
N ARG A 129 -20.59 20.98 -7.09
CA ARG A 129 -19.78 21.08 -5.86
C ARG A 129 -18.89 22.33 -5.86
N ALA A 130 -18.25 22.64 -7.00
CA ALA A 130 -17.46 23.87 -7.15
C ALA A 130 -18.34 25.12 -6.97
N GLY A 131 -19.55 25.13 -7.55
CA GLY A 131 -20.53 26.20 -7.33
C GLY A 131 -20.93 26.37 -5.87
N ALA A 132 -21.10 25.27 -5.12
CA ALA A 132 -21.39 25.30 -3.69
C ALA A 132 -20.23 25.88 -2.85
N LEU A 133 -18.97 25.66 -3.24
CA LEU A 133 -17.81 26.25 -2.57
C LEU A 133 -17.73 27.77 -2.84
N ALA A 134 -17.90 28.17 -4.09
CA ALA A 134 -17.74 29.55 -4.53
C ALA A 134 -18.90 30.48 -4.15
N GLY A 135 -20.13 29.96 -4.08
CA GLY A 135 -21.34 30.79 -3.96
C GLY A 135 -21.52 31.69 -5.19
N ASP A 136 -22.00 32.92 -4.98
CA ASP A 136 -22.27 33.87 -6.08
C ASP A 136 -21.02 34.29 -6.87
N ALA A 137 -19.82 34.15 -6.28
CA ALA A 137 -18.56 34.49 -6.92
C ALA A 137 -18.24 33.57 -8.13
N ILE A 138 -18.91 32.42 -8.26
CA ILE A 138 -18.72 31.46 -9.36
C ILE A 138 -19.07 32.04 -10.75
N ALA A 139 -19.75 33.19 -10.80
CA ALA A 139 -20.08 33.87 -12.04
C ALA A 139 -18.83 34.26 -12.86
N ASP A 140 -17.71 34.54 -12.20
CA ASP A 140 -16.43 34.80 -12.87
C ASP A 140 -15.73 33.49 -13.28
N LEU A 141 -15.18 33.47 -14.50
CA LEU A 141 -14.55 32.27 -15.07
C LEU A 141 -13.26 31.88 -14.34
N ASP A 142 -12.44 32.86 -13.96
CA ASP A 142 -11.15 32.60 -13.30
C ASP A 142 -11.38 32.18 -11.84
N VAL A 143 -12.41 32.72 -11.17
CA VAL A 143 -12.90 32.21 -9.88
C VAL A 143 -13.41 30.78 -10.00
N ALA A 144 -14.19 30.48 -11.05
CA ALA A 144 -14.68 29.12 -11.28
C ALA A 144 -13.55 28.12 -11.55
N ARG A 145 -12.52 28.51 -12.31
CA ARG A 145 -11.29 27.70 -12.49
C ARG A 145 -10.63 27.39 -11.15
N ALA A 146 -10.51 28.38 -10.27
CA ALA A 146 -9.93 28.18 -8.94
C ALA A 146 -10.73 27.16 -8.11
N TYR A 147 -12.06 27.33 -8.00
CA TYR A 147 -12.89 26.43 -7.21
C TYR A 147 -13.09 25.04 -7.82
N LEU A 148 -13.01 24.90 -9.15
CA LEU A 148 -12.94 23.60 -9.81
C LEU A 148 -11.64 22.86 -9.48
N ALA A 149 -10.51 23.56 -9.42
CA ALA A 149 -9.24 22.98 -8.98
C ALA A 149 -9.30 22.56 -7.49
N VAL A 150 -9.92 23.38 -6.63
CA VAL A 150 -10.16 23.02 -5.22
C VAL A 150 -11.06 21.80 -5.10
N ASP A 151 -12.17 21.74 -5.84
CA ASP A 151 -13.07 20.57 -5.85
C ASP A 151 -12.34 19.31 -6.31
N ALA A 152 -11.59 19.38 -7.41
CA ALA A 152 -10.83 18.27 -7.96
C ALA A 152 -9.83 17.70 -6.95
N VAL A 153 -9.12 18.58 -6.23
CA VAL A 153 -8.19 18.16 -5.18
C VAL A 153 -8.93 17.50 -4.01
N LEU A 154 -10.01 18.11 -3.52
CA LEU A 154 -10.79 17.56 -2.41
C LEU A 154 -11.43 16.21 -2.76
N ASP A 155 -11.96 16.08 -3.96
CA ASP A 155 -12.55 14.85 -4.48
C ASP A 155 -11.51 13.72 -4.67
N ALA A 156 -10.29 14.07 -5.09
CA ALA A 156 -9.18 13.13 -5.15
C ALA A 156 -8.67 12.71 -3.76
N VAL A 157 -8.59 13.65 -2.81
CA VAL A 157 -8.27 13.39 -1.40
C VAL A 157 -9.29 12.41 -0.79
N ASP A 158 -10.59 12.57 -1.07
CA ASP A 158 -11.66 11.69 -0.59
C ASP A 158 -11.43 10.23 -0.99
N ARG A 159 -11.08 10.01 -2.27
CA ARG A 159 -10.72 8.68 -2.80
C ARG A 159 -9.46 8.11 -2.15
N LEU A 160 -8.49 8.96 -1.79
CA LEU A 160 -7.22 8.54 -1.21
C LEU A 160 -7.25 8.39 0.32
N GLU A 161 -8.33 8.78 1.00
CA GLU A 161 -8.46 8.58 2.46
C GLU A 161 -8.38 7.10 2.87
N VAL A 162 -8.72 6.17 1.96
CA VAL A 162 -8.56 4.72 2.18
C VAL A 162 -7.10 4.34 2.47
N ARG A 163 -6.14 5.12 1.98
CA ARG A 163 -4.71 4.88 2.15
C ARG A 163 -4.15 5.49 3.44
N GLY A 164 -4.73 6.58 3.91
CA GLY A 164 -4.39 7.30 5.15
C GLY A 164 -5.44 8.35 5.49
N ARG A 165 -5.85 8.44 6.75
CA ARG A 165 -6.97 9.31 7.17
C ARG A 165 -6.87 9.88 8.59
N ASP A 166 -5.76 9.67 9.28
CA ASP A 166 -5.55 10.20 10.65
C ASP A 166 -5.66 11.73 10.66
N SER A 167 -5.27 12.35 9.55
CA SER A 167 -5.46 13.77 9.30
C SER A 167 -5.46 14.05 7.80
N ALA A 168 -6.02 15.19 7.41
CA ALA A 168 -5.90 15.73 6.06
C ALA A 168 -5.70 17.25 6.12
N GLY A 169 -5.05 17.79 5.10
CA GLY A 169 -4.87 19.23 4.95
C GLY A 169 -4.88 19.65 3.49
N ILE A 170 -5.29 20.88 3.26
CA ILE A 170 -5.31 21.54 1.95
C ILE A 170 -4.79 22.97 2.12
N GLN A 171 -3.89 23.32 1.22
CA GLN A 171 -3.36 24.66 1.03
C GLN A 171 -3.86 25.20 -0.31
N ILE A 172 -4.37 26.42 -0.29
CA ILE A 172 -4.71 27.20 -1.50
C ILE A 172 -3.73 28.37 -1.56
N TRP A 173 -2.74 28.26 -2.44
CA TRP A 173 -1.75 29.30 -2.67
C TRP A 173 -2.25 30.24 -3.75
N VAL A 174 -2.53 31.49 -3.38
CA VAL A 174 -3.03 32.54 -4.28
C VAL A 174 -1.90 33.48 -4.67
N THR A 175 -1.60 33.54 -5.95
CA THR A 175 -0.69 34.53 -6.55
C THR A 175 -1.48 35.78 -6.93
N LEU A 176 -1.00 36.96 -6.52
CA LEU A 176 -1.60 38.27 -6.77
C LEU A 176 -0.56 39.20 -7.41
N PRO A 177 -0.55 39.33 -8.75
CA PRO A 177 0.43 40.14 -9.48
C PRO A 177 0.43 41.63 -9.10
N ASP A 178 -0.75 42.17 -8.79
CA ASP A 178 -0.97 43.59 -8.52
C ASP A 178 -0.85 43.96 -7.02
N GLY A 179 -0.31 43.04 -6.20
CA GLY A 179 -0.05 43.24 -4.76
C GLY A 179 -1.12 42.62 -3.84
N VAL A 180 -0.78 42.53 -2.54
CA VAL A 180 -1.57 41.83 -1.51
C VAL A 180 -2.54 42.78 -0.79
N PRO A 181 -3.87 42.57 -0.82
CA PRO A 181 -4.83 43.19 0.11
C PRO A 181 -5.33 42.14 1.15
N PRO A 182 -6.21 42.50 2.11
CA PRO A 182 -6.04 43.38 3.27
C PRO A 182 -5.12 42.77 4.38
N ASP A 183 -5.05 43.38 5.57
CA ASP A 183 -4.24 42.89 6.72
C ASP A 183 -4.80 41.60 7.34
N LEU A 184 -4.59 40.48 6.66
CA LEU A 184 -4.90 39.13 7.15
C LEU A 184 -3.78 38.52 8.00
N ARG A 185 -2.76 39.32 8.39
CA ARG A 185 -1.64 38.83 9.22
C ARG A 185 -2.08 38.37 10.60
N HIS A 186 -3.24 38.83 11.06
CA HIS A 186 -3.86 38.38 12.31
C HIS A 186 -4.28 36.89 12.26
N ARG A 187 -4.39 36.28 11.08
CA ARG A 187 -4.62 34.84 10.87
C ARG A 187 -3.33 34.05 10.67
N ALA A 188 -2.15 34.67 10.72
CA ALA A 188 -0.89 33.94 10.61
C ALA A 188 -0.69 33.01 11.81
N ASP A 189 -0.14 31.82 11.57
CA ASP A 189 0.08 30.82 12.61
C ASP A 189 1.40 30.09 12.35
N THR A 190 2.32 30.22 13.30
CA THR A 190 3.66 29.60 13.21
C THR A 190 3.58 28.09 13.06
N ASP A 191 2.56 27.45 13.65
CA ASP A 191 2.36 26.01 13.61
C ASP A 191 1.51 25.57 12.40
N TYR A 192 1.11 26.51 11.54
CA TYR A 192 0.43 26.28 10.27
C TYR A 192 -0.84 25.43 10.41
N ARG A 193 -1.67 25.70 11.44
CA ARG A 193 -2.87 24.92 11.76
C ARG A 193 -4.08 25.35 10.93
N HIS A 194 -5.23 24.76 11.21
CA HIS A 194 -6.49 25.06 10.52
C HIS A 194 -6.85 26.56 10.57
N GLY A 195 -7.22 27.14 9.43
CA GLY A 195 -7.67 28.53 9.31
C GLY A 195 -6.54 29.55 9.13
N ALA A 196 -5.28 29.10 9.18
CA ALA A 196 -4.11 29.97 9.01
C ALA A 196 -4.08 30.62 7.62
N VAL A 197 -3.64 31.88 7.58
CA VAL A 197 -3.39 32.63 6.34
C VAL A 197 -2.00 33.26 6.43
N GLU A 198 -1.09 32.80 5.58
CA GLU A 198 0.29 33.30 5.54
C GLU A 198 0.45 34.31 4.40
N ALA A 199 1.07 35.45 4.73
CA ALA A 199 1.39 36.49 3.75
C ALA A 199 2.70 36.17 3.02
N LEU A 200 2.67 36.29 1.70
CA LEU A 200 3.77 35.96 0.81
C LEU A 200 4.20 37.20 0.02
N ASP A 201 5.41 37.17 -0.53
CA ASP A 201 5.77 38.16 -1.54
C ASP A 201 4.92 37.91 -2.81
N GLY A 202 4.02 38.85 -3.14
CA GLY A 202 3.10 38.73 -4.27
C GLY A 202 1.93 37.75 -4.09
N GLY A 203 1.52 37.40 -2.86
CA GLY A 203 0.38 36.49 -2.66
C GLY A 203 -0.01 36.15 -1.21
N LEU A 204 -0.87 35.16 -1.08
CA LEU A 204 -1.37 34.62 0.20
C LEU A 204 -1.46 33.08 0.14
N ALA A 205 -1.22 32.39 1.26
CA ALA A 205 -1.48 30.96 1.40
C ALA A 205 -2.57 30.70 2.44
N PHE A 206 -3.72 30.18 2.01
CA PHE A 206 -4.82 29.77 2.88
C PHE A 206 -4.68 28.29 3.24
N VAL A 207 -4.90 27.95 4.50
CA VAL A 207 -4.68 26.59 5.03
C VAL A 207 -5.91 26.08 5.76
N TYR A 208 -6.34 24.87 5.40
CA TYR A 208 -7.42 24.16 6.07
C TYR A 208 -6.95 22.76 6.41
N LYS A 209 -7.00 22.41 7.69
CA LYS A 209 -6.53 21.12 8.19
C LYS A 209 -7.56 20.50 9.12
N ARG A 210 -7.52 19.18 9.23
CA ARG A 210 -8.26 18.43 10.24
C ARG A 210 -7.39 17.27 10.69
N ALA A 211 -7.29 17.07 11.99
CA ALA A 211 -6.82 15.84 12.58
C ALA A 211 -7.99 15.12 13.24
N SER A 212 -8.17 13.84 12.95
CA SER A 212 -9.23 13.05 13.56
C SER A 212 -8.72 11.66 13.88
N VAL A 213 -8.59 11.39 15.17
CA VAL A 213 -8.27 10.06 15.70
C VAL A 213 -9.43 9.06 15.45
N ILE A 214 -10.64 9.57 15.13
CA ILE A 214 -11.91 8.83 14.99
C ILE A 214 -12.49 8.96 13.57
N GLY A 215 -11.67 9.33 12.58
CA GLY A 215 -12.19 9.71 11.27
C GLY A 215 -12.80 8.55 10.47
N ARG A 216 -14.04 8.70 10.01
CA ARG A 216 -14.61 7.83 8.96
C ARG A 216 -14.18 8.31 7.58
N LEU A 217 -14.17 7.41 6.61
CA LEU A 217 -13.88 7.77 5.22
C LEU A 217 -14.85 8.86 4.73
N GLY A 218 -14.28 9.92 4.20
CA GLY A 218 -14.91 11.12 3.67
C GLY A 218 -15.22 12.20 4.72
N GLU A 219 -15.00 11.94 6.01
CA GLU A 219 -15.24 12.96 7.02
C GLU A 219 -14.25 14.11 6.94
N ASN A 220 -12.96 13.84 6.68
CA ASN A 220 -11.98 14.92 6.60
C ASN A 220 -12.31 15.85 5.44
N VAL A 221 -12.58 15.29 4.25
CA VAL A 221 -13.00 16.08 3.09
C VAL A 221 -14.30 16.83 3.33
N ALA A 222 -15.32 16.22 3.94
CA ALA A 222 -16.58 16.89 4.24
C ALA A 222 -16.37 18.13 5.14
N PHE A 223 -15.51 18.01 6.15
CA PHE A 223 -15.14 19.15 7.01
C PHE A 223 -14.38 20.22 6.24
N LEU A 224 -13.35 19.85 5.47
CA LEU A 224 -12.56 20.80 4.68
C LEU A 224 -13.45 21.57 3.68
N ARG A 225 -14.38 20.87 3.01
CA ARG A 225 -15.38 21.48 2.12
C ARG A 225 -16.26 22.48 2.86
N ALA A 226 -16.80 22.09 4.02
CA ALA A 226 -17.67 22.96 4.81
C ALA A 226 -16.95 24.24 5.26
N THR A 227 -15.68 24.14 5.71
CA THR A 227 -14.90 25.32 6.11
C THR A 227 -14.59 26.23 4.93
N ILE A 228 -14.11 25.67 3.81
CA ILE A 228 -13.79 26.46 2.61
C ILE A 228 -15.04 27.16 2.06
N ALA A 229 -16.20 26.51 2.10
CA ALA A 229 -17.47 27.07 1.65
C ALA A 229 -17.98 28.24 2.50
N VAL A 230 -17.40 28.52 3.68
CA VAL A 230 -17.81 29.66 4.51
C VAL A 230 -16.70 30.70 4.71
N ASP A 231 -15.50 30.49 4.14
CA ASP A 231 -14.38 31.42 4.23
C ASP A 231 -14.59 32.61 3.27
N THR A 232 -15.06 33.73 3.83
CA THR A 232 -15.32 34.97 3.10
C THR A 232 -14.05 35.67 2.63
N ASP A 233 -12.93 35.49 3.33
CA ASP A 233 -11.66 36.13 2.97
C ASP A 233 -11.08 35.48 1.71
N LEU A 234 -11.12 34.15 1.64
CA LEU A 234 -10.71 33.41 0.44
C LEU A 234 -11.54 33.86 -0.78
N ARG A 235 -12.87 33.95 -0.64
CA ARG A 235 -13.75 34.41 -1.73
C ARG A 235 -13.40 35.81 -2.20
N ALA A 236 -13.19 36.74 -1.26
CA ALA A 236 -12.85 38.12 -1.57
C ALA A 236 -11.50 38.21 -2.30
N VAL A 237 -10.50 37.43 -1.86
CA VAL A 237 -9.17 37.39 -2.48
C VAL A 237 -9.21 36.77 -3.88
N LEU A 238 -9.94 35.68 -4.08
CA LEU A 238 -10.06 35.05 -5.39
C LEU A 238 -10.83 35.91 -6.41
N ALA A 239 -11.70 36.81 -5.95
CA ALA A 239 -12.42 37.76 -6.80
C ALA A 239 -11.54 38.94 -7.27
N LEU A 240 -10.30 39.06 -6.79
CA LEU A 240 -9.40 40.11 -7.23
C LEU A 240 -8.91 39.85 -8.67
N PRO A 241 -8.76 40.91 -9.49
CA PRO A 241 -8.19 40.78 -10.83
C PRO A 241 -6.82 40.08 -10.81
N GLY A 242 -6.63 39.10 -11.69
CA GLY A 242 -5.36 38.40 -11.83
C GLY A 242 -5.03 37.41 -10.70
N ALA A 243 -5.95 37.15 -9.76
CA ALA A 243 -5.80 36.10 -8.77
C ALA A 243 -5.71 34.72 -9.43
N ARG A 244 -4.67 33.96 -9.07
CA ARG A 244 -4.39 32.64 -9.66
C ARG A 244 -4.01 31.65 -8.55
N VAL A 245 -4.52 30.43 -8.61
CA VAL A 245 -4.30 29.44 -7.53
C VAL A 245 -3.39 28.29 -7.92
N THR A 246 -2.65 27.79 -6.93
CA THR A 246 -2.11 26.43 -6.89
C THR A 246 -2.68 25.76 -5.65
N VAL A 247 -3.23 24.56 -5.80
CA VAL A 247 -3.86 23.84 -4.69
C VAL A 247 -2.97 22.63 -4.36
N LEU A 248 -2.58 22.47 -3.10
CA LEU A 248 -1.82 21.32 -2.62
C LEU A 248 -2.49 20.75 -1.38
N ALA A 249 -2.84 19.47 -1.42
CA ALA A 249 -3.46 18.76 -0.32
C ALA A 249 -2.75 17.45 0.00
N HIS A 250 -3.07 16.91 1.16
CA HIS A 250 -2.52 15.67 1.65
C HIS A 250 -3.49 14.93 2.56
N THR A 251 -3.55 13.60 2.43
CA THR A 251 -4.08 12.71 3.47
C THR A 251 -2.94 11.99 4.17
N ARG A 252 -2.94 11.98 5.50
CA ARG A 252 -1.82 11.48 6.32
C ARG A 252 -2.23 10.25 7.12
N TRP A 253 -1.38 9.22 7.05
CA TRP A 253 -1.23 8.17 8.03
C TRP A 253 0.03 8.49 8.84
N ALA A 254 -0.09 8.76 10.14
CA ALA A 254 1.02 9.23 10.95
C ALA A 254 2.06 8.11 11.19
N SER A 255 3.30 8.34 10.75
CA SER A 255 4.48 7.47 11.01
C SER A 255 5.49 8.13 11.95
N VAL A 256 5.80 9.41 11.70
CA VAL A 256 6.65 10.27 12.53
C VAL A 256 5.86 11.50 12.97
N GLY A 257 5.81 11.77 14.27
CA GLY A 257 5.07 12.89 14.88
C GLY A 257 3.60 12.57 15.15
N ARG A 258 3.02 13.19 16.19
CA ARG A 258 1.64 12.95 16.67
C ARG A 258 0.56 13.21 15.61
N ILE A 259 -0.64 12.65 15.82
CA ILE A 259 -1.84 13.00 15.06
C ILE A 259 -2.34 14.34 15.61
N SER A 260 -1.99 15.45 14.96
CA SER A 260 -2.40 16.81 15.31
C SER A 260 -2.56 17.65 14.05
N GLU A 261 -3.28 18.77 14.15
CA GLU A 261 -3.46 19.67 13.01
C GLU A 261 -2.13 20.23 12.51
N ALA A 262 -1.20 20.59 13.41
CA ALA A 262 0.12 21.10 13.05
C ALA A 262 0.92 20.10 12.19
N ASN A 263 0.78 18.81 12.48
CA ASN A 263 1.46 17.74 11.75
C ASN A 263 0.72 17.29 10.48
N ALA A 264 -0.52 17.72 10.25
CA ALA A 264 -1.19 17.47 8.98
C ALA A 264 -0.47 18.25 7.87
N HIS A 265 -0.19 17.60 6.75
CA HIS A 265 0.48 18.25 5.63
C HIS A 265 -0.52 19.05 4.78
N PRO A 266 -0.10 20.10 4.04
CA PRO A 266 1.28 20.61 3.92
C PRO A 266 1.82 21.28 5.19
N VAL A 267 3.14 21.26 5.38
CA VAL A 267 3.85 21.98 6.45
C VAL A 267 4.71 23.10 5.85
N ASN A 268 4.97 24.18 6.59
CA ASN A 268 5.68 25.38 6.10
C ASN A 268 7.17 25.41 6.48
N SER A 269 7.94 26.38 5.97
CA SER A 269 9.37 26.60 6.27
C SER A 269 9.62 27.41 7.55
N VAL A 270 8.58 27.97 8.17
CA VAL A 270 8.73 28.91 9.30
C VAL A 270 9.37 28.22 10.51
N VAL A 271 10.44 28.80 11.04
CA VAL A 271 11.11 28.36 12.28
C VAL A 271 11.24 29.57 13.19
N ARG A 272 10.82 29.44 14.45
CA ARG A 272 10.86 30.55 15.42
C ARG A 272 12.27 31.14 15.51
N GLY A 273 12.38 32.45 15.34
CA GLY A 273 13.65 33.18 15.41
C GLY A 273 14.55 33.03 14.17
N ARG A 274 14.07 32.42 13.07
CA ARG A 274 14.80 32.36 11.79
C ARG A 274 13.94 32.93 10.67
N ALA A 275 14.50 33.88 9.92
CA ALA A 275 13.88 34.40 8.71
C ALA A 275 14.36 33.56 7.52
N HIS A 276 13.42 32.96 6.79
CA HIS A 276 13.67 32.22 5.57
C HIS A 276 12.60 32.56 4.54
N ILE A 277 12.89 32.34 3.25
CA ILE A 277 11.84 32.40 2.24
C ILE A 277 10.71 31.42 2.57
N PHE A 278 9.47 31.83 2.31
CA PHE A 278 8.32 30.98 2.57
C PHE A 278 8.27 29.83 1.57
N ALA A 279 8.24 28.61 2.08
CA ALA A 279 8.06 27.40 1.31
C ALA A 279 7.15 26.43 2.06
N THR A 280 6.46 25.56 1.34
CA THR A 280 5.62 24.52 1.93
C THR A 280 5.86 23.19 1.25
N ALA A 281 5.62 22.09 1.96
CA ALA A 281 5.74 20.76 1.38
C ALA A 281 4.76 19.76 1.99
N ALA A 282 4.40 18.75 1.21
CA ALA A 282 3.77 17.53 1.65
C ALA A 282 4.68 16.33 1.36
N LEU A 283 4.69 15.37 2.27
CA LEU A 283 5.52 14.17 2.21
C LEU A 283 4.65 12.91 2.22
N ASN A 284 4.98 12.00 1.30
CA ASN A 284 4.60 10.60 1.32
C ASN A 284 5.86 9.76 1.59
N GLY A 285 5.76 8.76 2.46
CA GLY A 285 6.91 7.98 2.90
C GLY A 285 7.57 8.59 4.13
N ASP A 286 8.76 8.07 4.47
CA ASP A 286 9.51 8.43 5.68
C ASP A 286 10.92 8.90 5.30
N ILE A 287 11.43 9.89 6.02
CA ILE A 287 12.84 10.31 5.96
C ILE A 287 13.57 9.59 7.11
N ASP A 288 14.23 8.47 6.80
CA ASP A 288 14.83 7.58 7.79
C ASP A 288 15.91 8.27 8.64
N ASN A 289 16.68 9.19 8.03
CA ASN A 289 17.73 9.96 8.71
C ASN A 289 17.25 11.32 9.27
N HIS A 290 15.93 11.51 9.49
CA HIS A 290 15.37 12.79 9.97
C HIS A 290 15.99 13.30 11.27
N VAL A 291 16.34 12.42 12.22
CA VAL A 291 16.98 12.81 13.49
C VAL A 291 18.32 13.50 13.24
N ALA A 292 19.16 12.92 12.38
CA ALA A 292 20.46 13.47 12.02
C ALA A 292 20.32 14.80 11.26
N LEU A 293 19.37 14.88 10.32
CA LEU A 293 19.10 16.11 9.58
C LEU A 293 18.61 17.24 10.50
N ARG A 294 17.73 16.95 11.46
CA ARG A 294 17.28 17.92 12.48
C ARG A 294 18.44 18.48 13.29
N GLN A 295 19.35 17.60 13.74
CA GLN A 295 20.54 18.00 14.50
C GLN A 295 21.46 18.90 13.66
N GLN A 296 21.72 18.52 12.40
CA GLN A 296 22.59 19.28 11.50
C GLN A 296 22.13 20.72 11.28
N ILE A 297 20.81 20.95 11.17
CA ILE A 297 20.25 22.30 10.97
C ILE A 297 19.88 23.00 12.29
N GLY A 298 20.13 22.36 13.44
CA GLY A 298 19.73 22.87 14.75
C GLY A 298 18.21 23.11 14.87
N LEU A 299 17.39 22.25 14.26
CA LEU A 299 15.93 22.30 14.40
C LEU A 299 15.52 21.38 15.56
N PRO A 300 15.12 21.92 16.72
CA PRO A 300 14.71 21.10 17.85
C PRO A 300 13.49 20.24 17.50
N ALA A 301 13.33 19.14 18.22
CA ALA A 301 12.06 18.41 18.20
C ALA A 301 11.01 19.25 18.93
N ASP A 302 10.15 19.93 18.18
CA ASP A 302 9.04 20.69 18.75
C ASP A 302 7.86 19.75 19.02
N ALA A 303 7.76 19.27 20.26
CA ALA A 303 6.70 18.36 20.66
C ALA A 303 5.31 19.02 20.64
N ALA A 304 5.24 20.34 20.84
CA ALA A 304 3.99 21.11 20.85
C ALA A 304 3.56 21.55 19.44
N GLY A 305 4.51 21.90 18.57
CA GLY A 305 4.28 22.32 17.19
C GLY A 305 4.41 21.20 16.15
N ILE A 306 5.16 21.48 15.07
CA ILE A 306 5.33 20.57 13.93
C ILE A 306 6.49 19.59 14.20
N SER A 307 6.15 18.35 14.58
CA SER A 307 7.09 17.27 14.89
C SER A 307 7.30 16.25 13.77
N THR A 308 6.46 16.26 12.72
CA THR A 308 6.62 15.42 11.53
C THR A 308 7.96 15.66 10.82
N ASP A 309 8.58 14.61 10.31
CA ASP A 309 9.81 14.66 9.50
C ASP A 309 9.65 15.49 8.22
N ALA A 310 8.44 15.58 7.68
CA ALA A 310 8.10 16.44 6.54
C ALA A 310 8.51 17.90 6.73
N LYS A 311 8.62 18.40 7.97
CA LYS A 311 9.06 19.77 8.27
C LYS A 311 10.48 20.06 7.77
N LEU A 312 11.32 19.03 7.64
CA LEU A 312 12.68 19.18 7.14
C LEU A 312 12.72 19.66 5.69
N ILE A 313 11.74 19.26 4.86
CA ILE A 313 11.71 19.56 3.42
C ILE A 313 11.63 21.07 3.16
N PRO A 314 10.58 21.79 3.60
CA PRO A 314 10.47 23.22 3.30
C PRO A 314 11.55 24.05 4.02
N VAL A 315 12.03 23.61 5.19
CA VAL A 315 13.10 24.30 5.93
C VAL A 315 14.44 24.22 5.19
N LEU A 316 14.83 23.03 4.75
CA LEU A 316 16.08 22.82 3.99
C LEU A 316 16.01 23.44 2.59
N LEU A 317 14.86 23.35 1.94
CA LEU A 317 14.61 23.98 0.64
C LEU A 317 14.75 25.50 0.74
N ALA A 318 14.06 26.12 1.70
CA ALA A 318 14.11 27.56 1.92
C ALA A 318 15.53 28.03 2.26
N GLY A 319 16.21 27.35 3.19
CA GLY A 319 17.59 27.70 3.56
C GLY A 319 18.59 27.59 2.40
N SER A 320 18.39 26.65 1.47
CA SER A 320 19.22 26.52 0.27
C SER A 320 18.97 27.65 -0.73
N ILE A 321 17.70 28.05 -0.91
CA ILE A 321 17.32 29.16 -1.78
C ILE A 321 17.84 30.49 -1.24
N ASP A 322 17.73 30.73 0.07
CA ASP A 322 18.30 31.92 0.72
C ASP A 322 19.83 31.99 0.57
N ALA A 323 20.49 30.83 0.46
CA ALA A 323 21.93 30.72 0.17
C ALA A 323 22.29 30.89 -1.33
N GLY A 324 21.30 31.18 -2.19
CA GLY A 324 21.50 31.47 -3.61
C GLY A 324 21.30 30.29 -4.55
N ALA A 325 20.77 29.15 -4.09
CA ALA A 325 20.45 28.03 -4.97
C ALA A 325 19.10 28.23 -5.69
N GLU A 326 19.03 27.78 -6.93
CA GLU A 326 17.75 27.66 -7.65
C GLU A 326 16.88 26.55 -7.03
N PRO A 327 15.53 26.61 -7.12
CA PRO A 327 14.65 25.64 -6.48
C PRO A 327 14.88 24.18 -6.88
N VAL A 328 15.17 23.91 -8.16
CA VAL A 328 15.41 22.55 -8.67
C VAL A 328 16.69 21.94 -8.07
N PRO A 329 17.87 22.57 -8.16
CA PRO A 329 19.07 22.12 -7.45
C PRO A 329 18.87 21.95 -5.95
N ALA A 330 18.13 22.84 -5.30
CA ALA A 330 17.87 22.75 -3.86
C ALA A 330 17.03 21.51 -3.48
N MET A 331 16.00 21.17 -4.27
CA MET A 331 15.24 19.93 -4.09
C MET A 331 16.06 18.68 -4.42
N ALA A 332 16.86 18.72 -5.50
CA ALA A 332 17.75 17.62 -5.85
C ALA A 332 18.74 17.31 -4.72
N GLU A 333 19.29 18.35 -4.10
CA GLU A 333 20.17 18.21 -2.93
C GLU A 333 19.45 17.61 -1.72
N PHE A 334 18.21 18.03 -1.45
CA PHE A 334 17.41 17.40 -0.39
C PHE A 334 17.19 15.91 -0.67
N ILE A 335 16.80 15.52 -1.88
CA ILE A 335 16.59 14.12 -2.29
C ILE A 335 17.87 13.30 -2.07
N ARG A 336 19.04 13.85 -2.41
CA ARG A 336 20.32 13.19 -2.24
C ARG A 336 20.65 12.94 -0.77
N ARG A 337 20.38 13.91 0.10
CA ARG A 337 20.62 13.85 1.55
C ARG A 337 19.63 13.00 2.33
N GLY A 338 18.37 12.91 1.89
CA GLY A 338 17.33 12.15 2.57
C GLY A 338 17.49 10.64 2.36
N TYR A 339 17.48 9.86 3.44
CA TYR A 339 17.47 8.39 3.39
C TYR A 339 16.03 7.87 3.48
N GLY A 340 15.75 6.77 2.81
CA GLY A 340 14.42 6.17 2.74
C GLY A 340 13.80 6.25 1.34
N SER A 341 12.50 5.94 1.26
CA SER A 341 11.70 6.08 0.05
C SER A 341 10.56 7.04 0.29
N PHE A 342 10.53 8.11 -0.49
CA PHE A 342 9.59 9.21 -0.31
C PHE A 342 9.21 9.90 -1.61
N ALA A 343 8.03 10.51 -1.60
CA ALA A 343 7.53 11.41 -2.62
C ALA A 343 7.17 12.75 -1.98
N ILE A 344 7.47 13.84 -2.68
CA ILE A 344 7.40 15.22 -2.18
C ILE A 344 6.66 16.07 -3.20
N ALA A 345 5.75 16.91 -2.73
CA ALA A 345 5.27 18.07 -3.46
C ALA A 345 5.54 19.32 -2.64
N ALA A 346 6.16 20.32 -3.24
CA ALA A 346 6.59 21.55 -2.59
C ALA A 346 6.28 22.79 -3.44
N GLN A 347 6.08 23.91 -2.77
CA GLN A 347 5.89 25.22 -3.40
C GLN A 347 6.73 26.27 -2.66
N THR A 348 7.24 27.26 -3.37
CA THR A 348 8.11 28.30 -2.81
C THR A 348 7.68 29.69 -3.27
N ALA A 349 7.91 30.71 -2.44
CA ALA A 349 7.68 32.10 -2.82
C ALA A 349 8.69 32.63 -3.85
N ALA A 350 9.81 31.93 -4.09
CA ALA A 350 10.76 32.30 -5.14
C ALA A 350 10.12 32.14 -6.54
N ASN A 351 9.39 31.04 -6.75
CA ASN A 351 8.70 30.75 -8.01
C ASN A 351 7.24 30.35 -7.75
N PRO A 352 6.34 31.32 -7.46
CA PRO A 352 4.97 31.04 -7.04
C PRO A 352 4.10 30.40 -8.14
N ASP A 353 4.49 30.53 -9.41
CA ASP A 353 3.82 29.96 -10.59
C ASP A 353 4.29 28.52 -10.93
N GLN A 354 5.14 27.90 -10.09
CA GLN A 354 5.63 26.53 -10.26
C GLN A 354 5.30 25.62 -9.08
N LEU A 355 4.95 24.36 -9.37
CA LEU A 355 4.91 23.27 -8.39
C LEU A 355 6.14 22.39 -8.56
N LEU A 356 6.83 22.08 -7.46
CA LEU A 356 8.04 21.26 -7.44
C LEU A 356 7.73 19.89 -6.86
N LEU A 357 8.07 18.83 -7.60
CA LEU A 357 7.87 17.45 -7.19
C LEU A 357 9.21 16.73 -7.06
N GLY A 358 9.30 15.79 -6.12
CA GLY A 358 10.47 14.95 -5.91
C GLY A 358 10.09 13.52 -5.58
N VAL A 359 10.76 12.51 -6.14
CA VAL A 359 10.51 11.10 -5.82
C VAL A 359 11.84 10.36 -5.64
N LYS A 360 11.96 9.54 -4.58
CA LYS A 360 13.12 8.68 -4.31
C LYS A 360 12.70 7.28 -3.88
N GLY A 361 13.38 6.27 -4.44
CA GLY A 361 13.15 4.86 -4.15
C GLY A 361 11.90 4.30 -4.83
N SER A 362 11.68 3.00 -4.67
CA SER A 362 10.58 2.28 -5.33
C SER A 362 9.28 2.22 -4.50
N GLY A 363 9.30 2.75 -3.27
CA GLY A 363 8.22 2.58 -2.30
C GLY A 363 7.11 3.63 -2.36
N GLN A 364 7.35 4.75 -3.05
CA GLN A 364 6.39 5.84 -3.21
C GLN A 364 6.37 6.29 -4.67
N GLY A 365 5.22 6.74 -5.17
CA GLY A 365 5.06 7.24 -6.53
C GLY A 365 4.22 8.51 -6.57
N LEU A 366 4.41 9.28 -7.63
CA LEU A 366 3.55 10.39 -8.01
C LEU A 366 3.16 10.23 -9.46
N TYR A 367 1.95 10.65 -9.78
CA TYR A 367 1.38 10.60 -11.11
C TYR A 367 0.98 12.02 -11.49
N VAL A 368 1.50 12.53 -12.60
CA VAL A 368 1.17 13.84 -13.16
C VAL A 368 0.17 13.65 -14.27
N GLY A 369 -1.10 13.96 -13.99
CA GLY A 369 -2.21 13.95 -14.92
C GLY A 369 -2.26 15.21 -15.80
N PHE A 370 -2.59 14.99 -17.08
CA PHE A 370 -2.73 16.03 -18.10
C PHE A 370 -4.21 16.27 -18.39
N ALA A 371 -4.77 17.36 -17.85
CA ALA A 371 -6.15 17.77 -18.14
C ALA A 371 -6.18 19.05 -18.97
N PRO A 372 -7.24 19.33 -19.75
CA PRO A 372 -7.36 20.58 -20.50
C PRO A 372 -7.20 21.82 -19.59
N GLY A 373 -6.08 22.53 -19.73
CA GLY A 373 -5.78 23.74 -18.95
C GLY A 373 -5.46 23.50 -17.47
N CYS A 374 -5.03 22.29 -17.09
CA CYS A 374 -4.68 21.99 -15.69
C CYS A 374 -3.73 20.79 -15.59
N PHE A 375 -2.74 20.87 -14.72
CA PHE A 375 -2.08 19.67 -14.19
C PHE A 375 -2.78 19.21 -12.92
N LEU A 376 -3.03 17.91 -12.81
CA LEU A 376 -3.45 17.27 -11.57
C LEU A 376 -2.38 16.28 -11.14
N VAL A 377 -1.89 16.37 -9.92
CA VAL A 377 -0.90 15.46 -9.35
C VAL A 377 -1.59 14.61 -8.30
N ALA A 378 -1.31 13.31 -8.27
CA ALA A 378 -1.77 12.42 -7.21
C ALA A 378 -0.76 11.32 -6.92
N SER A 379 -0.74 10.79 -5.70
CA SER A 379 0.11 9.64 -5.34
C SER A 379 -0.36 8.30 -5.92
N GLU A 380 -1.61 8.22 -6.39
CA GLU A 380 -2.15 7.06 -7.11
C GLU A 380 -3.03 7.52 -8.28
N VAL A 381 -3.14 6.68 -9.31
CA VAL A 381 -3.96 6.94 -10.50
C VAL A 381 -5.42 7.23 -10.14
N TYR A 382 -5.95 6.65 -9.04
CA TYR A 382 -7.30 6.92 -8.53
C TYR A 382 -7.56 8.39 -8.22
N GLY A 383 -6.52 9.14 -7.81
CA GLY A 383 -6.62 10.57 -7.58
C GLY A 383 -6.75 11.38 -8.88
N LEU A 384 -6.37 10.82 -10.03
CA LEU A 384 -6.36 11.50 -11.32
C LEU A 384 -7.64 11.31 -12.14
N VAL A 385 -8.18 10.09 -12.14
CA VAL A 385 -9.20 9.63 -13.12
C VAL A 385 -10.53 10.37 -13.08
N GLY A 386 -10.82 11.14 -12.02
CA GLY A 386 -11.96 12.06 -12.00
C GLY A 386 -11.78 13.28 -12.90
N VAL A 387 -10.54 13.66 -13.20
CA VAL A 387 -10.23 14.83 -14.04
C VAL A 387 -9.65 14.43 -15.38
N THR A 388 -8.72 13.47 -15.40
CA THR A 388 -8.07 12.98 -16.63
C THR A 388 -7.61 11.53 -16.49
N ASP A 389 -7.64 10.80 -17.61
CA ASP A 389 -7.08 9.45 -17.72
C ASP A 389 -5.64 9.45 -18.24
N ARG A 390 -5.10 10.58 -18.73
CA ARG A 390 -3.73 10.66 -19.25
C ARG A 390 -2.76 11.12 -18.17
N TYR A 391 -1.69 10.35 -17.94
CA TYR A 391 -0.72 10.68 -16.90
C TYR A 391 0.71 10.26 -17.23
N LEU A 392 1.67 10.93 -16.60
CA LEU A 392 3.07 10.54 -16.50
C LEU A 392 3.33 10.01 -15.09
N ARG A 393 3.82 8.78 -14.98
CA ARG A 393 4.28 8.22 -13.69
C ARG A 393 5.70 8.70 -13.40
N LEU A 394 5.93 9.14 -12.17
CA LEU A 394 7.25 9.52 -11.67
C LEU A 394 7.85 8.36 -10.86
N ASP A 395 8.97 7.82 -11.34
CA ASP A 395 9.70 6.76 -10.65
C ASP A 395 10.91 7.32 -9.88
N GLY A 396 11.15 6.77 -8.69
CA GLY A 396 12.27 7.14 -7.81
C GLY A 396 13.58 6.39 -8.08
N THR A 397 13.60 5.53 -9.10
CA THR A 397 14.75 4.79 -9.62
C THR A 397 14.73 4.90 -11.13
N LEU A 398 15.79 5.45 -11.74
CA LEU A 398 15.91 5.50 -13.19
C LEU A 398 16.16 4.10 -13.78
N ALA A 399 15.72 3.87 -15.02
CA ALA A 399 15.76 2.58 -15.70
C ALA A 399 17.18 2.03 -15.92
N ASP A 400 18.21 2.87 -15.80
CA ASP A 400 19.63 2.51 -15.89
C ASP A 400 20.23 2.08 -14.54
N GLY A 401 19.45 2.08 -13.44
CA GLY A 401 19.87 1.65 -12.11
C GLY A 401 20.91 2.55 -11.43
N GLY A 402 21.33 3.66 -12.08
CA GLY A 402 22.48 4.45 -11.65
C GLY A 402 22.14 5.63 -10.73
N GLU A 403 20.97 6.25 -10.85
CA GLU A 403 20.61 7.45 -10.08
C GLU A 403 19.30 7.30 -9.30
N LEU A 404 19.42 7.46 -7.98
CA LEU A 404 18.32 7.37 -7.02
C LEU A 404 17.62 8.73 -6.89
N GLY A 405 16.66 8.99 -7.78
CA GLY A 405 15.63 10.01 -7.59
C GLY A 405 15.40 10.94 -8.79
N THR A 406 14.19 11.50 -8.83
CA THR A 406 13.70 12.37 -9.91
C THR A 406 13.12 13.65 -9.31
N VAL A 407 13.43 14.80 -9.91
CA VAL A 407 12.81 16.11 -9.63
C VAL A 407 11.99 16.55 -10.84
N VAL A 408 10.81 17.10 -10.62
CA VAL A 408 9.95 17.62 -11.69
C VAL A 408 9.42 19.00 -11.33
N THR A 409 9.41 19.92 -12.29
CA THR A 409 8.71 21.21 -12.18
C THR A 409 7.50 21.22 -13.10
N LEU A 410 6.37 21.70 -12.58
CA LEU A 410 5.16 21.96 -13.35
C LEU A 410 4.93 23.46 -13.41
N ASP A 411 5.03 24.01 -14.62
CA ASP A 411 4.75 25.41 -14.92
C ASP A 411 3.24 25.63 -15.05
N ARG A 412 2.71 26.68 -14.40
CA ARG A 412 1.30 27.07 -14.55
C ARG A 412 0.95 27.46 -16.00
N ALA A 413 1.85 28.19 -16.66
CA ALA A 413 1.67 28.59 -18.05
C ALA A 413 1.72 27.36 -18.96
N GLY A 414 0.63 27.07 -19.68
CA GLY A 414 0.52 25.87 -20.52
C GLY A 414 0.25 24.59 -19.73
N ALA A 415 -0.27 24.69 -18.50
CA ALA A 415 -0.59 23.52 -17.68
C ALA A 415 -1.51 22.54 -18.40
N GLY A 416 -1.24 21.24 -18.22
CA GLY A 416 -1.92 20.18 -18.97
C GLY A 416 -1.23 19.77 -20.27
N THR A 417 -0.07 20.37 -20.61
CA THR A 417 0.75 20.00 -21.77
C THR A 417 2.13 19.49 -21.36
N ALA A 418 2.74 18.59 -22.13
CA ALA A 418 4.09 18.12 -21.85
C ALA A 418 5.17 19.22 -21.91
N ALA A 419 4.92 20.32 -22.63
CA ALA A 419 5.85 21.45 -22.75
C ALA A 419 5.98 22.27 -21.46
N ALA A 420 4.96 22.26 -20.60
CA ALA A 420 4.95 22.94 -19.30
C ALA A 420 5.49 22.06 -18.15
N LEU A 421 6.07 20.90 -18.48
CA LEU A 421 6.68 19.97 -17.53
C LEU A 421 8.18 19.84 -17.82
N ARG A 422 9.01 19.95 -16.78
CA ARG A 422 10.47 19.70 -16.90
C ARG A 422 10.90 18.67 -15.87
N ARG A 423 11.68 17.69 -16.31
CA ARG A 423 12.20 16.60 -15.47
C ARG A 423 13.71 16.75 -15.30
N TYR A 424 14.19 16.37 -14.13
CA TYR A 424 15.61 16.39 -13.78
C TYR A 424 15.96 15.14 -12.97
N THR A 425 17.20 14.68 -13.08
CA THR A 425 17.74 13.63 -12.20
C THR A 425 18.05 14.18 -10.80
N ALA A 426 18.37 13.31 -9.84
CA ALA A 426 18.83 13.71 -8.50
C ALA A 426 20.14 14.53 -8.51
N LEU A 427 20.83 14.64 -9.64
CA LEU A 427 21.97 15.54 -9.85
C LEU A 427 21.59 16.88 -10.51
N GLY A 428 20.30 17.14 -10.70
CA GLY A 428 19.79 18.34 -11.35
C GLY A 428 19.94 18.36 -12.87
N ARG A 429 20.28 17.23 -13.51
CA ARG A 429 20.46 17.15 -14.97
C ARG A 429 19.11 16.98 -15.68
N PRO A 430 18.81 17.74 -16.75
CA PRO A 430 17.54 17.61 -17.46
C PRO A 430 17.34 16.21 -18.07
N VAL A 431 16.09 15.72 -18.02
CA VAL A 431 15.64 14.48 -18.65
C VAL A 431 14.54 14.82 -19.65
N ALA A 432 14.65 14.31 -20.88
CA ALA A 432 13.62 14.52 -21.89
C ALA A 432 12.32 13.78 -21.53
N THR A 433 11.18 14.41 -21.81
CA THR A 433 9.87 13.76 -21.73
C THR A 433 9.38 13.52 -23.15
N THR A 434 8.93 12.31 -23.45
CA THR A 434 8.41 11.91 -24.76
C THR A 434 6.93 11.54 -24.65
N ASP A 435 6.20 11.56 -25.76
CA ASP A 435 4.80 11.14 -25.78
C ASP A 435 4.62 9.67 -25.35
N GLY A 436 5.64 8.84 -25.54
CA GLY A 436 5.66 7.44 -25.11
C GLY A 436 5.71 7.25 -23.59
N ASP A 437 6.08 8.29 -22.84
CA ASP A 437 6.08 8.25 -21.37
C ASP A 437 4.68 8.50 -20.78
N ILE A 438 3.74 8.99 -21.59
CA ILE A 438 2.37 9.32 -21.16
C ILE A 438 1.46 8.12 -21.37
N VAL A 439 0.86 7.64 -20.28
CA VAL A 439 0.01 6.46 -20.24
C VAL A 439 -1.46 6.87 -20.08
N THR A 440 -2.37 6.08 -20.65
CA THR A 440 -3.81 6.20 -20.41
C THR A 440 -4.25 5.22 -19.33
N ALA A 441 -4.96 5.71 -18.33
CA ALA A 441 -5.54 4.91 -17.26
C ALA A 441 -6.68 4.04 -17.79
N GLU A 442 -6.67 2.76 -17.43
CA GLU A 442 -7.72 1.79 -17.80
C GLU A 442 -8.90 1.78 -16.83
N ILE A 443 -8.66 2.33 -15.64
CA ILE A 443 -9.60 2.43 -14.53
C ILE A 443 -10.30 3.79 -14.54
N THR A 444 -11.49 3.84 -13.97
CA THR A 444 -12.32 5.05 -13.89
C THR A 444 -12.78 5.29 -12.46
N THR A 445 -13.35 6.47 -12.18
CA THR A 445 -13.96 6.77 -10.87
C THR A 445 -15.09 5.81 -10.53
N ARG A 446 -15.77 5.23 -11.53
CA ARG A 446 -16.82 4.21 -11.35
C ARG A 446 -16.29 2.95 -10.66
N ASP A 447 -15.07 2.54 -11.01
CA ASP A 447 -14.46 1.30 -10.51
C ASP A 447 -14.01 1.44 -9.04
N VAL A 448 -13.72 2.67 -8.62
CA VAL A 448 -13.19 2.99 -7.27
C VAL A 448 -14.17 3.76 -6.39
N ALA A 449 -15.41 3.97 -6.84
CA ALA A 449 -16.43 4.66 -6.07
C ALA A 449 -16.84 3.85 -4.85
N ARG A 450 -16.87 4.45 -3.66
CA ARG A 450 -17.38 3.78 -2.44
C ARG A 450 -18.91 3.64 -2.43
N GLY A 451 -19.63 4.57 -3.07
CA GLY A 451 -21.10 4.59 -3.03
C GLY A 451 -21.65 4.77 -1.60
N PRO A 452 -22.78 4.14 -1.24
CA PRO A 452 -23.45 4.34 0.05
C PRO A 452 -22.81 3.56 1.20
N PHE A 453 -21.72 2.83 0.96
CA PHE A 453 -21.14 1.91 1.93
C PHE A 453 -20.21 2.64 2.91
N GLU A 454 -20.22 2.21 4.18
CA GLU A 454 -19.27 2.72 5.19
C GLU A 454 -17.83 2.34 4.84
N HIS A 455 -17.64 1.10 4.39
CA HIS A 455 -16.36 0.48 4.06
C HIS A 455 -16.36 -0.09 2.64
N TYR A 456 -15.25 0.01 1.92
CA TYR A 456 -15.04 -0.68 0.65
C TYR A 456 -15.16 -2.20 0.79
N LEU A 457 -14.70 -2.78 1.91
CA LEU A 457 -14.75 -4.22 2.13
C LEU A 457 -16.18 -4.77 2.03
N VAL A 458 -17.16 -4.13 2.69
CA VAL A 458 -18.56 -4.58 2.65
C VAL A 458 -19.22 -4.28 1.29
N LYS A 459 -18.82 -3.19 0.62
CA LYS A 459 -19.19 -2.95 -0.79
C LYS A 459 -18.75 -4.12 -1.65
N GLU A 460 -17.48 -4.51 -1.56
CA GLU A 460 -16.89 -5.56 -2.38
C GLU A 460 -17.49 -6.94 -2.07
N MET A 461 -17.81 -7.24 -0.80
CA MET A 461 -18.61 -8.42 -0.44
C MET A 461 -19.99 -8.40 -1.09
N THR A 462 -20.65 -7.24 -1.14
CA THR A 462 -21.97 -7.07 -1.78
C THR A 462 -21.88 -7.16 -3.31
N GLU A 463 -20.76 -6.75 -3.91
CA GLU A 463 -20.49 -6.85 -5.36
C GLU A 463 -20.04 -8.25 -5.80
N ALA A 464 -19.54 -9.07 -4.88
CA ALA A 464 -19.01 -10.41 -5.16
C ALA A 464 -19.95 -11.32 -5.98
N PRO A 465 -21.28 -11.37 -5.75
CA PRO A 465 -22.20 -12.14 -6.59
C PRO A 465 -22.17 -11.71 -8.06
N SER A 466 -22.10 -10.39 -8.31
CA SER A 466 -22.02 -9.82 -9.65
C SER A 466 -20.68 -10.15 -10.32
N SER A 467 -19.56 -9.97 -9.60
CA SER A 467 -18.22 -10.32 -10.09
C SER A 467 -18.09 -11.81 -10.41
N PHE A 468 -18.71 -12.68 -9.59
CA PHE A 468 -18.80 -14.11 -9.83
C PHE A 468 -19.57 -14.40 -11.12
N ARG A 469 -20.78 -13.83 -11.27
CA ARG A 469 -21.62 -14.00 -12.46
C ARG A 469 -20.90 -13.56 -13.74
N LYS A 470 -20.25 -12.39 -13.71
CA LYS A 470 -19.42 -11.89 -14.82
C LYS A 470 -18.29 -12.85 -15.19
N SER A 471 -17.68 -13.50 -14.20
CA SER A 471 -16.61 -14.50 -14.43
C SER A 471 -17.08 -15.75 -15.16
N LEU A 472 -18.39 -16.07 -15.11
CA LEU A 472 -19.02 -17.17 -15.83
C LEU A 472 -19.52 -16.77 -17.23
N ARG A 473 -19.82 -15.49 -17.44
CA ARG A 473 -20.48 -14.98 -18.66
C ARG A 473 -19.64 -15.30 -19.91
N GLY A 474 -20.30 -15.84 -20.94
CA GLY A 474 -19.64 -16.24 -22.20
C GLY A 474 -18.76 -17.50 -22.12
N ARG A 475 -18.70 -18.17 -20.95
CA ARG A 475 -17.90 -19.40 -20.72
C ARG A 475 -18.76 -20.63 -20.40
N VAL A 476 -20.07 -20.44 -20.36
CA VAL A 476 -21.07 -21.49 -20.17
C VAL A 476 -22.07 -21.36 -21.32
N ALA A 477 -22.13 -22.39 -22.15
CA ALA A 477 -23.04 -22.48 -23.29
C ALA A 477 -24.09 -23.57 -23.04
N ARG A 478 -25.14 -23.62 -23.88
CA ARG A 478 -26.18 -24.65 -23.82
C ARG A 478 -26.25 -25.45 -25.10
N ASP A 479 -26.52 -26.75 -24.96
CA ASP A 479 -26.89 -27.67 -26.03
C ASP A 479 -28.17 -28.39 -25.60
N GLY A 480 -29.31 -27.99 -26.18
CA GLY A 480 -30.64 -28.33 -25.66
C GLY A 480 -30.83 -27.79 -24.23
N ASP A 481 -31.22 -28.69 -23.31
CA ASP A 481 -31.43 -28.35 -21.89
C ASP A 481 -30.15 -28.47 -21.03
N ARG A 482 -29.00 -28.78 -21.64
CA ARG A 482 -27.75 -29.04 -20.88
C ARG A 482 -26.72 -27.95 -21.08
N HIS A 483 -26.06 -27.58 -19.99
CA HIS A 483 -24.93 -26.66 -19.99
C HIS A 483 -23.62 -27.39 -20.32
N TYR A 484 -22.71 -26.71 -21.00
CA TYR A 484 -21.34 -27.15 -21.18
C TYR A 484 -20.36 -25.96 -21.15
N VAL A 485 -19.11 -26.23 -20.77
CA VAL A 485 -18.09 -25.20 -20.62
C VAL A 485 -17.41 -24.86 -21.94
N THR A 486 -17.25 -23.57 -22.17
CA THR A 486 -16.53 -23.00 -23.31
C THR A 486 -15.42 -22.09 -22.81
N LEU A 487 -14.26 -22.15 -23.46
CA LEU A 487 -13.16 -21.19 -23.25
C LEU A 487 -12.62 -20.78 -24.61
N SER A 488 -12.31 -19.49 -24.75
CA SER A 488 -11.78 -18.91 -25.98
C SER A 488 -10.33 -19.33 -26.24
N GLU A 489 -9.86 -19.12 -27.46
CA GLU A 489 -8.47 -19.42 -27.87
C GLU A 489 -7.42 -18.68 -27.01
N PRO A 490 -7.58 -17.38 -26.67
CA PRO A 490 -6.64 -16.69 -25.78
C PRO A 490 -6.62 -17.24 -24.35
N ALA A 491 -7.73 -17.82 -23.88
CA ALA A 491 -7.85 -18.38 -22.53
C ALA A 491 -7.19 -19.76 -22.42
N LEU A 492 -7.38 -20.62 -23.43
CA LEU A 492 -6.78 -21.94 -23.49
C LEU A 492 -6.29 -22.24 -24.92
N PRO A 493 -5.07 -21.81 -25.26
CA PRO A 493 -4.52 -21.91 -26.60
C PRO A 493 -4.39 -23.35 -27.11
N GLU A 494 -4.54 -23.54 -28.41
CA GLU A 494 -4.42 -24.82 -29.09
C GLU A 494 -3.10 -25.54 -28.80
N ALA A 495 -1.99 -24.80 -28.72
CA ALA A 495 -0.69 -25.34 -28.38
C ALA A 495 -0.69 -26.02 -26.99
N VAL A 496 -1.37 -25.42 -26.01
CA VAL A 496 -1.52 -26.00 -24.66
C VAL A 496 -2.49 -27.18 -24.68
N ARG A 497 -3.64 -27.05 -25.39
CA ARG A 497 -4.62 -28.14 -25.55
C ARG A 497 -3.98 -29.40 -26.12
N ARG A 498 -3.17 -29.28 -27.16
CA ARG A 498 -2.47 -30.40 -27.79
C ARG A 498 -1.56 -31.14 -26.83
N ARG A 499 -0.80 -30.41 -25.99
CA ARG A 499 0.07 -31.01 -24.97
C ARG A 499 -0.71 -31.81 -23.93
N PHE A 500 -1.91 -31.36 -23.55
CA PHE A 500 -2.80 -32.15 -22.69
C PHE A 500 -3.29 -33.42 -23.40
N THR A 501 -3.83 -33.32 -24.61
CA THR A 501 -4.37 -34.47 -25.35
C THR A 501 -3.30 -35.48 -25.77
N ALA A 502 -2.06 -35.04 -25.98
CA ALA A 502 -0.91 -35.89 -26.30
C ALA A 502 -0.33 -36.61 -25.06
N GLY A 503 -0.72 -36.21 -23.84
CA GLY A 503 -0.18 -36.77 -22.60
C GLY A 503 1.19 -36.22 -22.20
N ASP A 504 1.61 -35.10 -22.81
CA ASP A 504 2.86 -34.40 -22.46
C ASP A 504 2.71 -33.76 -21.08
N ILE A 505 1.59 -33.09 -20.83
CA ILE A 505 1.26 -32.51 -19.53
C ILE A 505 0.62 -33.59 -18.65
N ARG A 506 1.26 -33.88 -17.52
CA ARG A 506 0.83 -34.89 -16.53
C ARG A 506 0.53 -34.27 -15.17
N GLU A 507 0.91 -33.00 -14.97
CA GLU A 507 0.73 -32.30 -13.72
C GLU A 507 0.22 -30.87 -13.97
N VAL A 508 -0.80 -30.47 -13.21
CA VAL A 508 -1.24 -29.08 -13.08
C VAL A 508 -0.87 -28.59 -11.68
N ILE A 509 -0.08 -27.52 -11.61
CA ILE A 509 0.28 -26.86 -10.36
C ILE A 509 -0.39 -25.49 -10.34
N LEU A 510 -1.28 -25.25 -9.38
CA LEU A 510 -1.87 -23.94 -9.15
C LEU A 510 -1.05 -23.16 -8.13
N VAL A 511 -0.70 -21.92 -8.44
CA VAL A 511 0.06 -21.05 -7.54
C VAL A 511 -0.54 -19.66 -7.42
N GLY A 512 -0.44 -19.11 -6.22
CA GLY A 512 -0.78 -17.72 -5.90
C GLY A 512 -0.10 -17.32 -4.59
N GLN A 513 -0.49 -16.19 -4.01
CA GLN A 513 -0.05 -15.78 -2.67
C GLN A 513 -1.23 -15.33 -1.81
N GLY A 514 -1.16 -15.58 -0.50
CA GLY A 514 -2.24 -15.23 0.44
C GLY A 514 -3.58 -15.84 0.05
N THR A 515 -4.64 -15.03 0.02
CA THR A 515 -5.99 -15.41 -0.43
C THR A 515 -6.00 -16.09 -1.81
N ALA A 516 -5.15 -15.68 -2.76
CA ALA A 516 -5.07 -16.34 -4.08
C ALA A 516 -4.49 -17.76 -4.00
N ALA A 517 -3.60 -18.04 -3.04
CA ALA A 517 -3.12 -19.41 -2.80
C ALA A 517 -4.24 -20.29 -2.21
N VAL A 518 -5.09 -19.73 -1.33
CA VAL A 518 -6.27 -20.46 -0.81
C VAL A 518 -7.30 -20.69 -1.92
N ALA A 519 -7.51 -19.72 -2.82
CA ALA A 519 -8.34 -19.91 -4.01
C ALA A 519 -7.82 -21.07 -4.88
N CYS A 520 -6.50 -21.19 -5.07
CA CYS A 520 -5.87 -22.32 -5.75
C CYS A 520 -6.20 -23.67 -5.10
N GLN A 521 -6.21 -23.74 -3.76
CA GLN A 521 -6.62 -24.95 -3.03
C GLN A 521 -8.10 -25.27 -3.22
N GLY A 522 -8.97 -24.25 -3.22
CA GLY A 522 -10.40 -24.37 -3.55
C GLY A 522 -10.63 -24.96 -4.94
N ILE A 523 -9.94 -24.43 -5.94
CA ILE A 523 -9.98 -24.95 -7.32
C ILE A 523 -9.50 -26.41 -7.34
N ALA A 524 -8.37 -26.72 -6.71
CA ALA A 524 -7.82 -28.06 -6.67
C ALA A 524 -8.77 -29.08 -6.01
N THR A 525 -9.52 -28.67 -4.99
CA THR A 525 -10.51 -29.52 -4.29
C THR A 525 -11.59 -30.04 -5.23
N VAL A 526 -12.00 -29.22 -6.21
CA VAL A 526 -13.00 -29.57 -7.23
C VAL A 526 -12.34 -30.33 -8.37
N VAL A 527 -11.30 -29.75 -8.97
CA VAL A 527 -10.73 -30.18 -10.26
C VAL A 527 -9.96 -31.50 -10.16
N LYS A 528 -9.30 -31.77 -9.02
CA LYS A 528 -8.47 -32.97 -8.83
C LYS A 528 -9.24 -34.28 -9.04
N ARG A 529 -10.53 -34.31 -8.70
CA ARG A 529 -11.38 -35.51 -8.89
C ARG A 529 -11.73 -35.75 -10.35
N LEU A 530 -11.79 -34.69 -11.15
CA LEU A 530 -12.18 -34.73 -12.57
C LEU A 530 -11.01 -35.11 -13.48
N LEU A 531 -9.79 -34.67 -13.16
CA LEU A 531 -8.61 -34.91 -14.00
C LEU A 531 -7.89 -36.23 -13.71
N LYS A 532 -8.14 -36.87 -12.56
CA LYS A 532 -7.54 -38.17 -12.23
C LYS A 532 -8.08 -39.29 -13.13
N PRO A 533 -7.27 -40.31 -13.45
CA PRO A 533 -5.83 -40.44 -13.14
C PRO A 533 -4.90 -39.78 -14.18
N ALA A 534 -5.44 -39.15 -15.23
CA ALA A 534 -4.67 -38.63 -16.36
C ALA A 534 -3.69 -37.52 -15.98
N VAL A 535 -4.13 -36.59 -15.12
CA VAL A 535 -3.31 -35.44 -14.68
C VAL A 535 -3.41 -35.29 -13.16
N SER A 536 -2.27 -35.15 -12.49
CA SER A 536 -2.22 -34.81 -11.07
C SER A 536 -2.43 -33.31 -10.87
N VAL A 537 -3.14 -32.93 -9.81
CA VAL A 537 -3.41 -31.52 -9.48
C VAL A 537 -2.88 -31.22 -8.07
N ALA A 538 -2.06 -30.18 -7.98
CA ALA A 538 -1.51 -29.65 -6.74
C ALA A 538 -1.74 -28.13 -6.65
N ALA A 539 -1.87 -27.60 -5.44
CA ALA A 539 -1.94 -26.17 -5.16
C ALA A 539 -0.97 -25.83 -4.04
N MET A 540 -0.22 -24.74 -4.18
CA MET A 540 0.74 -24.27 -3.17
C MET A 540 1.00 -22.76 -3.30
N PRO A 541 1.54 -22.10 -2.27
CA PRO A 541 2.04 -20.74 -2.41
C PRO A 541 3.13 -20.65 -3.49
N ALA A 542 3.17 -19.54 -4.24
CA ALA A 542 4.16 -19.34 -5.30
C ALA A 542 5.60 -19.35 -4.78
N SER A 543 5.82 -18.83 -3.57
CA SER A 543 7.10 -18.86 -2.86
C SER A 543 7.56 -20.30 -2.61
N GLU A 544 6.67 -21.19 -2.18
CA GLU A 544 6.96 -22.61 -1.95
C GLU A 544 7.34 -23.33 -3.24
N LEU A 545 6.63 -23.05 -4.35
CA LEU A 545 7.03 -23.58 -5.65
C LEU A 545 8.45 -23.10 -6.01
N SER A 546 8.69 -21.79 -5.93
CA SER A 546 9.97 -21.21 -6.34
C SER A 546 11.16 -21.68 -5.49
N ALA A 547 10.93 -21.96 -4.21
CA ALA A 547 11.96 -22.40 -3.27
C ALA A 547 12.20 -23.91 -3.33
N TRP A 548 11.14 -24.71 -3.43
CA TRP A 548 11.23 -26.17 -3.20
C TRP A 548 10.54 -27.02 -4.25
N GLY A 549 9.52 -26.50 -4.94
CA GLY A 549 8.70 -27.27 -5.88
C GLY A 549 9.22 -27.36 -7.32
N LEU A 550 10.21 -26.54 -7.70
CA LEU A 550 10.78 -26.53 -9.05
C LEU A 550 11.70 -27.74 -9.30
N ARG A 551 11.52 -28.39 -10.44
CA ARG A 551 12.39 -29.49 -10.93
C ARG A 551 13.20 -29.01 -12.13
N PRO A 552 14.38 -29.58 -12.45
CA PRO A 552 15.17 -29.17 -13.61
C PRO A 552 14.39 -29.17 -14.92
N ASP A 553 13.50 -30.14 -15.09
CA ASP A 553 12.57 -30.24 -16.20
C ASP A 553 11.13 -30.09 -15.70
N MET A 554 10.44 -29.08 -16.24
CA MET A 554 9.04 -28.76 -15.96
C MET A 554 8.16 -28.93 -17.22
N SER A 555 8.66 -29.56 -18.29
CA SER A 555 7.92 -29.77 -19.54
C SER A 555 6.63 -30.59 -19.39
N ALA A 556 6.53 -31.44 -18.36
CA ALA A 556 5.32 -32.17 -18.04
C ALA A 556 4.30 -31.39 -17.18
N VAL A 557 4.58 -30.11 -16.88
CA VAL A 557 3.79 -29.27 -15.98
C VAL A 557 3.04 -28.18 -16.74
N CYS A 558 1.77 -28.01 -16.39
CA CYS A 558 1.02 -26.78 -16.63
C CYS A 558 0.92 -25.99 -15.32
N LEU A 559 1.61 -24.86 -15.25
CA LEU A 559 1.50 -23.92 -14.14
C LEU A 559 0.30 -23.02 -14.36
N VAL A 560 -0.59 -22.92 -13.37
CA VAL A 560 -1.71 -21.98 -13.35
C VAL A 560 -1.44 -20.92 -12.30
N ALA A 561 -1.04 -19.72 -12.71
CA ALA A 561 -0.76 -18.61 -11.82
C ALA A 561 -2.02 -17.79 -11.56
N VAL A 562 -2.37 -17.57 -10.29
CA VAL A 562 -3.58 -16.84 -9.87
C VAL A 562 -3.17 -15.57 -9.13
N SER A 563 -3.59 -14.41 -9.61
CA SER A 563 -3.27 -13.11 -9.00
C SER A 563 -4.32 -12.05 -9.35
N GLN A 564 -4.80 -11.28 -8.38
CA GLN A 564 -5.71 -10.16 -8.65
C GLN A 564 -5.00 -9.05 -9.46
N SER A 565 -3.82 -8.60 -9.01
CA SER A 565 -3.10 -7.48 -9.63
C SER A 565 -2.31 -7.86 -10.88
N GLY A 566 -1.93 -9.15 -11.00
CA GLY A 566 -1.03 -9.65 -12.03
C GLY A 566 0.43 -9.20 -11.89
N THR A 567 0.76 -8.47 -10.82
CA THR A 567 2.09 -7.89 -10.55
C THR A 567 2.75 -8.45 -9.30
N THR A 568 2.13 -9.43 -8.63
CA THR A 568 2.67 -10.03 -7.40
C THR A 568 4.07 -10.61 -7.64
N THR A 569 5.09 -10.08 -6.97
CA THR A 569 6.51 -10.37 -7.23
C THR A 569 6.84 -11.86 -7.16
N ASP A 570 6.47 -12.54 -6.05
CA ASP A 570 6.78 -13.97 -5.88
C ASP A 570 6.07 -14.84 -6.92
N THR A 571 4.85 -14.46 -7.33
CA THR A 571 4.09 -15.20 -8.36
C THR A 571 4.74 -15.02 -9.73
N ASN A 572 5.10 -13.79 -10.09
CA ASN A 572 5.82 -13.50 -11.32
C ASN A 572 7.17 -14.24 -11.39
N ARG A 573 7.94 -14.22 -10.29
CA ARG A 573 9.21 -14.95 -10.19
C ARG A 573 9.03 -16.46 -10.36
N ALA A 574 8.03 -17.05 -9.70
CA ALA A 574 7.74 -18.48 -9.85
C ALA A 574 7.37 -18.84 -11.30
N VAL A 575 6.60 -17.98 -11.98
CA VAL A 575 6.26 -18.12 -13.40
C VAL A 575 7.50 -18.08 -14.29
N ASP A 576 8.34 -17.05 -14.14
CA ASP A 576 9.57 -16.90 -14.94
C ASP A 576 10.48 -18.13 -14.78
N MET A 577 10.64 -18.60 -13.55
CA MET A 577 11.44 -19.78 -13.22
C MET A 577 10.84 -21.09 -13.81
N ALA A 578 9.53 -21.30 -13.73
CA ALA A 578 8.90 -22.50 -14.26
C ALA A 578 8.90 -22.52 -15.79
N ARG A 579 8.62 -21.37 -16.42
CA ARG A 579 8.63 -21.18 -17.88
C ARG A 579 10.02 -21.46 -18.46
N ALA A 580 11.06 -20.93 -17.84
CA ALA A 580 12.46 -21.19 -18.23
C ALA A 580 12.84 -22.69 -18.20
N ARG A 581 12.04 -23.52 -17.52
CA ARG A 581 12.23 -24.98 -17.40
C ARG A 581 11.23 -25.79 -18.23
N GLY A 582 10.48 -25.15 -19.13
CA GLY A 582 9.59 -25.81 -20.10
C GLY A 582 8.12 -25.95 -19.69
N ALA A 583 7.71 -25.43 -18.53
CA ALA A 583 6.31 -25.45 -18.12
C ALA A 583 5.42 -24.70 -19.13
N ALA A 584 4.23 -25.24 -19.40
CA ALA A 584 3.13 -24.41 -19.95
C ALA A 584 2.65 -23.47 -18.84
N VAL A 585 2.30 -22.23 -19.18
CA VAL A 585 1.84 -21.23 -18.22
C VAL A 585 0.47 -20.72 -18.62
N LEU A 586 -0.52 -20.91 -17.74
CA LEU A 586 -1.80 -20.22 -17.80
C LEU A 586 -1.91 -19.26 -16.63
N SER A 587 -2.60 -18.13 -16.81
CA SER A 587 -2.85 -17.19 -15.72
C SER A 587 -4.33 -16.88 -15.54
N ILE A 588 -4.77 -16.79 -14.28
CA ILE A 588 -6.07 -16.27 -13.88
C ILE A 588 -5.82 -14.92 -13.21
N VAL A 589 -6.16 -13.84 -13.92
CA VAL A 589 -5.88 -12.47 -13.45
C VAL A 589 -7.09 -11.57 -13.56
N ASN A 590 -7.16 -10.55 -12.72
CA ASN A 590 -8.16 -9.51 -12.91
C ASN A 590 -7.64 -8.41 -13.83
N ARG A 591 -6.46 -7.86 -13.55
CA ARG A 591 -5.94 -6.71 -14.30
C ARG A 591 -5.46 -7.09 -15.71
N ARG A 592 -6.05 -6.45 -16.73
CA ARG A 592 -5.57 -6.47 -18.12
C ARG A 592 -4.18 -5.83 -18.22
N ASP A 593 -3.39 -6.28 -19.18
CA ASP A 593 -2.02 -5.78 -19.45
C ASP A 593 -1.11 -5.73 -18.20
N SER A 594 -1.28 -6.69 -17.28
CA SER A 594 -0.38 -6.89 -16.15
C SER A 594 0.79 -7.80 -16.52
N ASP A 595 1.89 -7.77 -15.76
CA ASP A 595 3.10 -8.56 -16.05
C ASP A 595 2.81 -10.04 -16.33
N LEU A 596 1.94 -10.67 -15.54
CA LEU A 596 1.55 -12.07 -15.74
C LEU A 596 0.86 -12.30 -17.09
N THR A 597 0.12 -11.33 -17.63
CA THR A 597 -0.53 -11.47 -18.95
C THR A 597 0.49 -11.60 -20.07
N HIS A 598 1.63 -10.89 -19.97
CA HIS A 598 2.71 -10.95 -20.96
C HIS A 598 3.61 -12.19 -20.82
N LYS A 599 3.59 -12.84 -19.64
CA LYS A 599 4.42 -14.01 -19.33
C LYS A 599 3.71 -15.36 -19.54
N SER A 600 2.42 -15.33 -19.79
CA SER A 600 1.57 -16.53 -19.88
C SER A 600 1.32 -16.96 -21.33
N ASP A 601 1.15 -18.26 -21.53
CA ASP A 601 0.72 -18.80 -22.83
C ASP A 601 -0.79 -18.56 -23.05
N GLY A 602 -1.60 -18.63 -21.98
CA GLY A 602 -3.03 -18.34 -22.01
C GLY A 602 -3.49 -17.56 -20.77
N VAL A 603 -4.51 -16.72 -20.92
CA VAL A 603 -4.97 -15.80 -19.88
C VAL A 603 -6.49 -15.86 -19.71
N LEU A 604 -6.94 -16.14 -18.49
CA LEU A 604 -8.34 -16.09 -18.09
C LEU A 604 -8.56 -14.86 -17.20
N TYR A 605 -9.42 -13.95 -17.66
CA TYR A 605 -9.78 -12.78 -16.84
C TYR A 605 -10.87 -13.12 -15.83
N THR A 606 -10.74 -12.64 -14.60
CA THR A 606 -11.86 -12.62 -13.64
C THR A 606 -12.76 -11.42 -13.89
N SER A 607 -14.05 -11.54 -13.57
CA SER A 607 -15.05 -10.48 -13.77
C SER A 607 -15.00 -9.96 -15.23
N ASP A 608 -14.89 -8.64 -15.44
CA ASP A 608 -14.68 -7.99 -16.75
C ASP A 608 -13.20 -7.61 -17.01
N GLY A 609 -12.30 -8.00 -16.12
CA GLY A 609 -10.88 -7.67 -16.16
C GLY A 609 -10.52 -6.25 -15.69
N ARG A 610 -11.47 -5.53 -15.06
CA ARG A 610 -11.28 -4.17 -14.53
C ARG A 610 -11.79 -3.98 -13.10
N ASP A 611 -12.19 -5.07 -12.45
CA ASP A 611 -12.83 -5.05 -11.13
C ASP A 611 -11.83 -4.73 -10.01
N VAL A 612 -11.66 -3.45 -9.67
CA VAL A 612 -10.69 -2.99 -8.66
C VAL A 612 -11.16 -3.38 -7.25
N GLU A 613 -10.25 -3.96 -6.45
CA GLU A 613 -10.42 -4.08 -4.99
C GLU A 613 -9.68 -2.90 -4.34
N MET A 614 -10.44 -2.04 -3.67
CA MET A 614 -9.96 -0.89 -2.93
C MET A 614 -9.64 -1.26 -1.49
N ALA A 615 -10.38 -2.21 -0.90
CA ALA A 615 -10.01 -2.79 0.38
C ALA A 615 -8.74 -3.63 0.23
N VAL A 616 -7.84 -3.55 1.21
CA VAL A 616 -6.60 -4.35 1.20
C VAL A 616 -6.90 -5.84 1.34
N ALA A 617 -7.88 -6.20 2.17
CA ALA A 617 -8.30 -7.57 2.34
C ALA A 617 -9.19 -8.00 1.16
N SER A 618 -8.70 -8.95 0.36
CA SER A 618 -9.41 -9.44 -0.83
C SER A 618 -10.70 -10.19 -0.47
N THR A 619 -11.76 -9.99 -1.26
CA THR A 619 -13.09 -10.63 -1.11
C THR A 619 -13.64 -11.10 -2.46
N LYS A 620 -14.18 -10.21 -3.29
CA LYS A 620 -14.77 -10.53 -4.61
C LYS A 620 -13.79 -11.20 -5.57
N ALA A 621 -12.49 -10.89 -5.48
CA ALA A 621 -11.49 -11.53 -6.31
C ALA A 621 -11.33 -13.02 -5.98
N PHE A 622 -11.39 -13.41 -4.71
CA PHE A 622 -11.33 -14.83 -4.30
C PHE A 622 -12.40 -15.66 -5.00
N TYR A 623 -13.67 -15.22 -4.93
CA TYR A 623 -14.79 -15.95 -5.52
C TYR A 623 -14.68 -16.03 -7.05
N SER A 624 -14.28 -14.93 -7.68
CA SER A 624 -14.10 -14.85 -9.13
C SER A 624 -12.95 -15.73 -9.63
N GLN A 625 -11.86 -15.80 -8.86
CA GLN A 625 -10.72 -16.70 -9.13
C GLN A 625 -11.14 -18.17 -9.03
N VAL A 626 -11.89 -18.54 -7.99
CA VAL A 626 -12.42 -19.90 -7.82
C VAL A 626 -13.35 -20.27 -8.98
N ALA A 627 -14.31 -19.41 -9.32
CA ALA A 627 -15.23 -19.64 -10.44
C ALA A 627 -14.46 -19.90 -11.75
N THR A 628 -13.54 -19.00 -12.09
CA THR A 628 -12.74 -19.06 -13.32
C THR A 628 -11.85 -20.31 -13.36
N GLY A 629 -11.21 -20.64 -12.24
CA GLY A 629 -10.35 -21.83 -12.15
C GLY A 629 -11.11 -23.15 -12.22
N VAL A 630 -12.34 -23.19 -11.67
CA VAL A 630 -13.22 -24.36 -11.81
C VAL A 630 -13.65 -24.53 -13.28
N LEU A 631 -14.01 -23.45 -13.98
CA LEU A 631 -14.32 -23.52 -15.43
C LEU A 631 -13.13 -24.03 -16.24
N LEU A 632 -11.90 -23.57 -15.93
CA LEU A 632 -10.68 -24.11 -16.54
C LEU A 632 -10.56 -25.62 -16.30
N GLY A 633 -10.74 -26.07 -15.07
CA GLY A 633 -10.68 -27.49 -14.73
C GLY A 633 -11.74 -28.33 -15.43
N LEU A 634 -12.99 -27.85 -15.52
CA LEU A 634 -14.06 -28.50 -16.28
C LEU A 634 -13.69 -28.61 -17.76
N ARG A 635 -13.14 -27.53 -18.34
CA ARG A 635 -12.72 -27.53 -19.74
C ARG A 635 -11.59 -28.52 -19.99
N LEU A 636 -10.60 -28.60 -19.10
CA LEU A 636 -9.53 -29.59 -19.18
C LEU A 636 -10.08 -31.02 -19.05
N ALA A 637 -11.02 -31.27 -18.14
CA ALA A 637 -11.64 -32.58 -17.96
C ALA A 637 -12.44 -32.99 -19.22
N ARG A 638 -13.14 -32.06 -19.85
CA ARG A 638 -13.83 -32.27 -21.13
C ARG A 638 -12.84 -32.57 -22.27
N LEU A 639 -11.73 -31.83 -22.35
CA LEU A 639 -10.67 -32.07 -23.36
C LEU A 639 -10.03 -33.46 -23.23
N LEU A 640 -9.98 -34.00 -22.02
CA LEU A 640 -9.44 -35.34 -21.74
C LEU A 640 -10.51 -36.44 -21.79
N ASP A 641 -11.75 -36.13 -22.20
CA ASP A 641 -12.90 -37.05 -22.22
C ASP A 641 -13.18 -37.71 -20.84
N ARG A 642 -13.02 -36.92 -19.77
CA ARG A 642 -13.19 -37.35 -18.37
C ARG A 642 -14.42 -36.77 -17.69
N LEU A 643 -15.17 -35.92 -18.36
CA LEU A 643 -16.31 -35.20 -17.80
C LEU A 643 -17.61 -35.66 -18.47
N PRO A 644 -18.41 -36.52 -17.82
CA PRO A 644 -19.72 -36.92 -18.35
C PRO A 644 -20.66 -35.72 -18.51
N PRO A 645 -21.42 -35.61 -19.61
CA PRO A 645 -22.29 -34.45 -19.86
C PRO A 645 -23.30 -34.14 -18.75
N ALA A 646 -23.86 -35.16 -18.10
CA ALA A 646 -24.80 -34.95 -16.99
C ALA A 646 -24.12 -34.40 -15.72
N LEU A 647 -22.86 -34.78 -15.48
CA LEU A 647 -22.08 -34.23 -14.37
C LEU A 647 -21.63 -32.80 -14.68
N GLU A 648 -21.22 -32.53 -15.92
CA GLU A 648 -20.90 -31.18 -16.40
C GLU A 648 -22.07 -30.23 -16.18
N ASP A 649 -23.26 -30.61 -16.66
CA ASP A 649 -24.48 -29.82 -16.54
C ASP A 649 -24.83 -29.55 -15.07
N SER A 650 -24.82 -30.58 -14.23
CA SER A 650 -25.09 -30.45 -12.79
C SER A 650 -24.10 -29.50 -12.08
N LEU A 651 -22.81 -29.57 -12.40
CA LEU A 651 -21.79 -28.71 -11.80
C LEU A 651 -21.89 -27.26 -12.31
N LEU A 652 -22.20 -27.06 -13.59
CA LEU A 652 -22.37 -25.74 -14.18
C LEU A 652 -23.64 -25.06 -13.66
N GLN A 653 -24.76 -25.79 -13.56
CA GLN A 653 -25.99 -25.28 -12.93
C GLN A 653 -25.70 -24.86 -11.48
N ALA A 654 -25.00 -25.70 -10.72
CA ALA A 654 -24.64 -25.38 -9.35
C ALA A 654 -23.74 -24.13 -9.25
N LEU A 655 -22.79 -23.92 -10.17
CA LEU A 655 -22.01 -22.68 -10.24
C LEU A 655 -22.87 -21.46 -10.59
N LEU A 656 -23.84 -21.61 -11.50
CA LEU A 656 -24.77 -20.54 -11.88
C LEU A 656 -25.71 -20.13 -10.73
N ASP A 657 -25.97 -21.04 -9.79
CA ASP A 657 -26.81 -20.78 -8.61
C ASP A 657 -26.06 -20.06 -7.48
N VAL A 658 -24.72 -20.19 -7.40
CA VAL A 658 -23.89 -19.58 -6.33
C VAL A 658 -24.13 -18.06 -6.17
N PRO A 659 -24.19 -17.24 -7.24
CA PRO A 659 -24.50 -15.82 -7.10
C PRO A 659 -25.82 -15.55 -6.33
N GLN A 660 -26.88 -16.29 -6.62
CA GLN A 660 -28.17 -16.11 -5.94
C GLN A 660 -28.09 -16.49 -4.46
N GLN A 661 -27.28 -17.50 -4.12
CA GLN A 661 -27.02 -17.86 -2.74
C GLN A 661 -26.24 -16.76 -2.03
N LEU A 662 -25.18 -16.23 -2.65
CA LEU A 662 -24.37 -15.14 -2.10
C LEU A 662 -25.19 -13.85 -1.87
N GLU A 663 -26.16 -13.55 -2.74
CA GLU A 663 -27.07 -12.40 -2.59
C GLU A 663 -27.93 -12.45 -1.32
N ARG A 664 -28.13 -13.64 -0.72
CA ARG A 664 -28.89 -13.83 0.53
C ARG A 664 -28.05 -13.69 1.81
N LEU A 665 -26.72 -13.65 1.71
CA LEU A 665 -25.82 -13.61 2.89
C LEU A 665 -25.94 -12.34 3.72
N PRO A 666 -26.13 -11.13 3.14
CA PRO A 666 -26.29 -9.91 3.92
C PRO A 666 -27.43 -9.96 4.95
N ASP A 667 -28.48 -10.75 4.69
CA ASP A 667 -29.60 -10.93 5.62
C ASP A 667 -29.18 -11.57 6.96
N LEU A 668 -28.01 -12.23 6.99
CA LEU A 668 -27.45 -12.87 8.18
C LEU A 668 -26.63 -11.91 9.06
N ALA A 669 -26.37 -10.68 8.59
CA ALA A 669 -25.54 -9.69 9.27
C ALA A 669 -25.96 -9.41 10.73
N PRO A 670 -27.27 -9.26 11.08
CA PRO A 670 -27.68 -9.04 12.46
C PRO A 670 -27.26 -10.20 13.39
N ARG A 671 -27.49 -11.45 12.96
CA ARG A 671 -27.14 -12.63 13.75
C ARG A 671 -25.63 -12.77 13.93
N ILE A 672 -24.88 -12.51 12.87
CA ILE A 672 -23.42 -12.53 12.90
C ILE A 672 -22.87 -11.43 13.82
N ALA A 673 -23.47 -10.24 13.82
CA ALA A 673 -23.09 -9.14 14.70
C ALA A 673 -23.32 -9.47 16.19
N GLU A 674 -24.40 -10.19 16.52
CA GLU A 674 -24.63 -10.69 17.89
C GLU A 674 -23.54 -11.67 18.33
N ILE A 675 -23.19 -12.62 17.46
CA ILE A 675 -22.12 -13.60 17.76
C ILE A 675 -20.76 -12.90 17.84
N ALA A 676 -20.53 -11.84 17.06
CA ALA A 676 -19.31 -11.06 17.12
C ALA A 676 -19.05 -10.43 18.50
N GLU A 677 -20.10 -9.91 19.18
CA GLU A 677 -20.00 -9.39 20.55
C GLU A 677 -19.67 -10.49 21.59
N VAL A 678 -19.95 -11.75 21.27
CA VAL A 678 -19.52 -12.89 22.08
C VAL A 678 -18.05 -13.22 21.79
N ALA A 679 -17.66 -13.26 20.52
CA ALA A 679 -16.30 -13.61 20.09
C ALA A 679 -15.21 -12.69 20.70
N ILE A 680 -15.47 -11.38 20.79
CA ILE A 680 -14.51 -10.40 21.35
C ILE A 680 -14.22 -10.57 22.84
N ARG A 681 -15.02 -11.35 23.57
CA ARG A 681 -14.78 -11.66 25.00
C ARG A 681 -13.66 -12.69 25.16
N TYR A 682 -13.33 -13.42 24.09
CA TYR A 682 -12.36 -14.50 24.09
C TYR A 682 -11.02 -14.05 23.47
N PRO A 683 -9.88 -14.32 24.12
CA PRO A 683 -8.58 -13.88 23.62
C PRO A 683 -8.09 -14.69 22.42
N TYR A 684 -8.25 -16.02 22.47
CA TYR A 684 -7.70 -16.94 21.49
C TYR A 684 -8.79 -17.58 20.65
N TRP A 685 -8.60 -17.53 19.34
CA TRP A 685 -9.58 -17.96 18.35
C TRP A 685 -8.99 -19.00 17.41
N THR A 686 -9.85 -19.87 16.92
CA THR A 686 -9.52 -20.86 15.88
C THR A 686 -10.66 -20.96 14.88
N VAL A 687 -10.34 -21.31 13.65
CA VAL A 687 -11.34 -21.61 12.62
C VAL A 687 -11.13 -23.05 12.17
N VAL A 688 -12.18 -23.86 12.21
CA VAL A 688 -12.11 -25.29 11.88
C VAL A 688 -13.03 -25.64 10.73
N GLY A 689 -12.59 -26.55 9.87
CA GLY A 689 -13.38 -27.04 8.74
C GLY A 689 -12.78 -28.30 8.13
N SER A 690 -13.63 -29.24 7.74
CA SER A 690 -13.22 -30.55 7.21
C SER A 690 -13.59 -30.70 5.74
N GLY A 691 -12.81 -31.50 4.99
CA GLY A 691 -13.00 -31.65 3.55
C GLY A 691 -12.89 -30.30 2.82
N PRO A 692 -13.81 -29.97 1.89
CA PRO A 692 -13.81 -28.67 1.22
C PRO A 692 -13.93 -27.46 2.17
N ASN A 693 -14.57 -27.62 3.34
CA ASN A 693 -14.66 -26.53 4.33
C ASN A 693 -13.32 -26.17 4.97
N ARG A 694 -12.27 -26.98 4.77
CA ARG A 694 -10.91 -26.57 5.15
C ARG A 694 -10.47 -25.31 4.38
N VAL A 695 -10.86 -25.19 3.12
CA VAL A 695 -10.58 -23.99 2.31
C VAL A 695 -11.29 -22.77 2.90
N ALA A 696 -12.55 -22.94 3.31
CA ALA A 696 -13.31 -21.89 3.98
C ALA A 696 -12.67 -21.46 5.32
N ALA A 697 -12.20 -22.44 6.11
CA ALA A 697 -11.52 -22.17 7.36
C ALA A 697 -10.20 -21.41 7.15
N GLU A 698 -9.37 -21.84 6.19
CA GLU A 698 -8.09 -21.19 5.87
C GLU A 698 -8.27 -19.75 5.38
N GLU A 699 -9.26 -19.48 4.52
CA GLU A 699 -9.56 -18.12 4.04
C GLU A 699 -10.17 -17.24 5.13
N THR A 700 -11.09 -17.78 5.94
CA THR A 700 -11.69 -17.05 7.07
C THR A 700 -10.64 -16.68 8.11
N ARG A 701 -9.69 -17.57 8.37
CA ARG A 701 -8.52 -17.28 9.24
C ARG A 701 -7.71 -16.10 8.70
N ILE A 702 -7.44 -16.04 7.39
CA ILE A 702 -6.74 -14.90 6.78
C ILE A 702 -7.52 -13.62 7.05
N LYS A 703 -8.82 -13.58 6.73
CA LYS A 703 -9.63 -12.36 6.92
C LYS A 703 -9.71 -11.93 8.37
N LEU A 704 -9.93 -12.86 9.32
CA LEU A 704 -9.92 -12.52 10.73
C LEU A 704 -8.55 -12.01 11.20
N SER A 705 -7.44 -12.58 10.72
CA SER A 705 -6.11 -12.07 11.06
C SER A 705 -5.84 -10.68 10.47
N GLU A 706 -6.25 -10.44 9.23
CA GLU A 706 -6.10 -9.15 8.54
C GLU A 706 -6.96 -8.05 9.18
N LEU A 707 -8.21 -8.37 9.56
CA LEU A 707 -9.18 -7.38 10.03
C LEU A 707 -9.23 -7.23 11.54
N CYS A 708 -8.90 -8.28 12.31
CA CYS A 708 -9.01 -8.26 13.78
C CYS A 708 -7.66 -8.16 14.50
N TYR A 709 -6.53 -8.27 13.77
CA TYR A 709 -5.16 -8.23 14.29
C TYR A 709 -4.89 -9.28 15.37
N LYS A 710 -5.42 -10.49 15.15
CA LYS A 710 -5.23 -11.64 16.03
C LYS A 710 -4.49 -12.77 15.32
N THR A 711 -3.69 -13.48 16.10
CA THR A 711 -3.17 -14.79 15.72
C THR A 711 -4.32 -15.78 15.82
N ILE A 712 -4.60 -16.45 14.71
CA ILE A 712 -5.74 -17.37 14.59
C ILE A 712 -5.21 -18.63 13.94
N SER A 713 -5.47 -19.77 14.57
CA SER A 713 -5.13 -21.09 14.05
C SER A 713 -6.22 -21.64 13.15
N THR A 714 -5.87 -22.67 12.39
CA THR A 714 -6.81 -23.43 11.56
C THR A 714 -6.54 -24.91 11.62
N ASP A 715 -7.59 -25.69 11.87
CA ASP A 715 -7.52 -27.15 11.96
C ASP A 715 -8.66 -27.83 11.18
N ALA A 716 -8.54 -29.14 10.98
CA ALA A 716 -9.72 -29.95 10.68
C ALA A 716 -10.59 -30.09 11.93
N VAL A 717 -11.91 -30.21 11.76
CA VAL A 717 -12.84 -30.28 12.90
C VAL A 717 -12.48 -31.43 13.83
N GLU A 718 -12.22 -32.61 13.28
CA GLU A 718 -11.92 -33.82 14.05
C GLU A 718 -10.52 -33.81 14.68
N ASP A 719 -9.58 -33.07 14.10
CA ASP A 719 -8.19 -33.02 14.56
C ASP A 719 -7.99 -32.05 15.73
N LYS A 720 -8.92 -31.10 15.90
CA LYS A 720 -8.87 -30.08 16.96
C LYS A 720 -8.71 -30.66 18.36
N LYS A 721 -9.36 -31.80 18.63
CA LYS A 721 -9.27 -32.53 19.91
C LYS A 721 -7.92 -33.23 20.14
N HIS A 722 -7.12 -33.41 19.10
CA HIS A 722 -5.80 -34.05 19.15
C HIS A 722 -4.64 -33.06 19.30
N VAL A 723 -4.89 -31.75 19.12
CA VAL A 723 -3.85 -30.71 19.14
C VAL A 723 -3.94 -29.85 20.40
N ASP A 724 -4.91 -28.93 20.47
CA ASP A 724 -4.98 -27.94 21.57
C ASP A 724 -6.40 -27.46 21.85
N LEU A 725 -7.28 -28.39 22.22
CA LEU A 725 -8.69 -28.08 22.47
C LEU A 725 -8.90 -27.00 23.55
N SER A 726 -8.01 -26.88 24.53
CA SER A 726 -8.19 -25.95 25.67
C SER A 726 -7.56 -24.57 25.50
N ALA A 727 -6.59 -24.35 24.60
CA ALA A 727 -6.00 -23.01 24.44
C ALA A 727 -6.91 -22.03 23.69
N GLU A 728 -7.73 -22.52 22.77
CA GLU A 728 -8.47 -21.67 21.81
C GLU A 728 -9.94 -21.57 22.17
N SER A 729 -10.26 -20.52 22.93
CA SER A 729 -11.54 -20.42 23.65
C SER A 729 -12.75 -20.16 22.75
N PHE A 730 -12.57 -19.53 21.59
CA PHE A 730 -13.63 -19.35 20.59
C PHE A 730 -13.31 -20.15 19.33
N VAL A 731 -14.28 -20.96 18.87
CA VAL A 731 -14.10 -21.91 17.76
C VAL A 731 -15.13 -21.61 16.68
N LEU A 732 -14.71 -21.08 15.53
CA LEU A 732 -15.59 -20.89 14.39
C LEU A 732 -15.57 -22.14 13.51
N VAL A 733 -16.72 -22.79 13.34
CA VAL A 733 -16.85 -24.06 12.63
C VAL A 733 -17.50 -23.83 11.25
N CYS A 734 -16.73 -24.07 10.18
CA CYS A 734 -17.19 -24.04 8.80
C CYS A 734 -17.75 -25.42 8.40
N ALA A 735 -19.06 -25.52 8.19
CA ALA A 735 -19.74 -26.81 7.96
C ALA A 735 -20.83 -26.80 6.87
N ALA A 736 -20.89 -25.78 6.01
CA ALA A 736 -21.86 -25.77 4.89
C ALA A 736 -21.59 -26.92 3.90
N GLY A 737 -22.64 -27.54 3.38
CA GLY A 737 -22.59 -28.71 2.50
C GLY A 737 -22.11 -30.00 3.16
N THR A 738 -22.07 -30.06 4.50
CA THR A 738 -21.71 -31.29 5.20
C THR A 738 -22.75 -32.38 4.90
N PRO A 739 -22.34 -33.59 4.44
CA PRO A 739 -23.28 -34.65 4.14
C PRO A 739 -24.17 -34.99 5.34
N ALA A 740 -25.45 -35.25 5.11
CA ALA A 740 -26.43 -35.54 6.19
C ALA A 740 -25.96 -36.64 7.16
N GLY A 741 -25.29 -37.69 6.65
CA GLY A 741 -24.75 -38.76 7.48
C GLY A 741 -23.60 -38.34 8.42
N GLN A 742 -22.91 -37.24 8.13
CA GLN A 742 -21.78 -36.71 8.91
C GLN A 742 -22.18 -35.57 9.86
N VAL A 743 -23.37 -34.97 9.68
CA VAL A 743 -23.89 -33.92 10.58
C VAL A 743 -23.91 -34.38 12.04
N ARG A 744 -24.27 -35.65 12.30
CA ARG A 744 -24.28 -36.20 13.66
C ARG A 744 -22.88 -36.24 14.28
N ASP A 745 -21.86 -36.52 13.50
CA ASP A 745 -20.48 -36.55 14.02
C ASP A 745 -19.98 -35.14 14.29
N LEU A 746 -20.31 -34.19 13.41
CA LEU A 746 -20.08 -32.76 13.65
C LEU A 746 -20.74 -32.27 14.94
N THR A 747 -22.00 -32.63 15.21
CA THR A 747 -22.68 -32.26 16.46
C THR A 747 -21.93 -32.78 17.69
N LYS A 748 -21.39 -34.02 17.65
CA LYS A 748 -20.58 -34.56 18.76
C LYS A 748 -19.28 -33.79 18.95
N GLU A 749 -18.61 -33.40 17.86
CA GLU A 749 -17.38 -32.59 17.98
C GLU A 749 -17.68 -31.22 18.61
N VAL A 750 -18.80 -30.58 18.22
CA VAL A 750 -19.26 -29.33 18.84
C VAL A 750 -19.62 -29.51 20.32
N GLU A 751 -20.24 -30.63 20.71
CA GLU A 751 -20.48 -30.99 22.12
C GLU A 751 -19.17 -31.12 22.90
N ILE A 752 -18.15 -31.75 22.31
CA ILE A 752 -16.82 -31.87 22.91
C ILE A 752 -16.20 -30.50 23.12
N PHE A 753 -16.29 -29.59 22.14
CA PHE A 753 -15.77 -28.22 22.27
C PHE A 753 -16.48 -27.47 23.41
N ALA A 754 -17.81 -27.51 23.45
CA ALA A 754 -18.58 -26.86 24.52
C ALA A 754 -18.23 -27.43 25.91
N ALA A 755 -18.08 -28.76 26.03
CA ALA A 755 -17.72 -29.42 27.29
C ALA A 755 -16.35 -28.99 27.84
N HIS A 756 -15.44 -28.54 26.98
CA HIS A 756 -14.11 -28.03 27.36
C HIS A 756 -14.09 -26.52 27.59
N ARG A 757 -15.27 -25.89 27.73
CA ARG A 757 -15.47 -24.45 27.95
C ARG A 757 -15.05 -23.57 26.77
N ASN A 758 -15.01 -24.11 25.57
CA ASN A 758 -14.96 -23.31 24.36
C ASN A 758 -16.35 -22.71 24.06
N ALA A 759 -16.38 -21.63 23.28
CA ALA A 759 -17.57 -21.06 22.67
C ALA A 759 -17.57 -21.39 21.17
N PRO A 760 -18.15 -22.54 20.76
CA PRO A 760 -18.24 -22.88 19.35
C PRO A 760 -19.34 -22.05 18.67
N ALA A 761 -19.01 -21.45 17.52
CA ALA A 761 -19.95 -20.85 16.60
C ALA A 761 -19.98 -21.66 15.31
N VAL A 762 -21.16 -22.00 14.79
CA VAL A 762 -21.31 -22.97 13.70
C VAL A 762 -21.96 -22.33 12.48
N ILE A 763 -21.30 -22.43 11.32
CA ILE A 763 -21.86 -22.08 10.00
C ILE A 763 -22.32 -23.36 9.32
N VAL A 764 -23.62 -23.53 9.12
CA VAL A 764 -24.22 -24.74 8.56
C VAL A 764 -25.36 -24.39 7.60
N ASP A 765 -25.77 -25.33 6.74
CA ASP A 765 -26.86 -25.10 5.80
C ASP A 765 -28.21 -24.83 6.49
N GLU A 766 -29.08 -24.09 5.81
CA GLU A 766 -30.51 -24.03 6.12
C GLU A 766 -31.15 -25.42 6.01
N GLY A 767 -32.13 -25.70 6.88
CA GLY A 767 -32.80 -27.01 6.93
C GLY A 767 -32.08 -28.08 7.75
N ILE A 768 -30.87 -27.82 8.26
CA ILE A 768 -30.21 -28.68 9.24
C ILE A 768 -30.74 -28.38 10.64
N ASP A 769 -31.79 -29.10 11.04
CA ASP A 769 -32.42 -28.99 12.36
C ASP A 769 -31.91 -30.10 13.29
N VAL A 770 -30.80 -29.80 13.97
CA VAL A 770 -30.21 -30.67 15.00
C VAL A 770 -30.02 -29.86 16.28
N ARG A 771 -30.04 -30.54 17.43
CA ARG A 771 -29.76 -29.90 18.71
C ARG A 771 -28.26 -29.65 18.86
N TRP A 772 -27.84 -28.41 18.61
CA TRP A 772 -26.47 -27.97 18.85
C TRP A 772 -26.18 -27.77 20.33
N ALA A 773 -24.93 -27.97 20.74
CA ALA A 773 -24.45 -27.68 22.11
C ALA A 773 -24.15 -26.18 22.35
N THR A 774 -24.55 -25.33 21.41
CA THR A 774 -24.31 -23.89 21.38
C THR A 774 -25.48 -23.21 20.69
N ASP A 775 -25.82 -22.01 21.15
CA ASP A 775 -26.81 -21.18 20.47
C ASP A 775 -26.19 -20.38 19.32
N LEU A 776 -24.86 -20.32 19.21
CA LEU A 776 -24.11 -19.50 18.24
C LEU A 776 -24.10 -20.12 16.83
N VAL A 777 -25.28 -20.40 16.27
CA VAL A 777 -25.45 -21.05 14.97
C VAL A 777 -25.89 -20.03 13.92
N VAL A 778 -25.31 -20.12 12.73
CA VAL A 778 -25.67 -19.36 11.53
C VAL A 778 -26.05 -20.33 10.43
N HIS A 779 -27.30 -20.23 9.98
CA HIS A 779 -27.83 -20.99 8.86
C HIS A 779 -27.61 -20.23 7.56
N VAL A 780 -26.83 -20.81 6.64
CA VAL A 780 -26.54 -20.23 5.32
C VAL A 780 -27.38 -20.90 4.23
N PRO A 781 -27.60 -20.23 3.09
CA PRO A 781 -28.31 -20.81 1.95
C PRO A 781 -27.77 -22.19 1.56
N ALA A 782 -28.66 -23.16 1.37
CA ALA A 782 -28.26 -24.50 0.95
C ALA A 782 -27.68 -24.46 -0.47
N ALA A 783 -26.57 -25.15 -0.67
CA ALA A 783 -25.85 -25.18 -1.94
C ALA A 783 -25.41 -26.59 -2.31
N HIS A 784 -25.05 -26.78 -3.58
CA HIS A 784 -24.52 -28.06 -4.04
C HIS A 784 -23.26 -28.43 -3.21
N PRO A 785 -23.11 -29.68 -2.72
CA PRO A 785 -22.02 -30.04 -1.79
C PRO A 785 -20.60 -29.78 -2.31
N MET A 786 -20.42 -29.72 -3.64
CA MET A 786 -19.13 -29.37 -4.25
C MET A 786 -18.74 -27.89 -4.05
N PHE A 787 -19.72 -27.00 -3.87
CA PHE A 787 -19.54 -25.55 -3.85
C PHE A 787 -20.04 -24.87 -2.56
N ALA A 788 -20.73 -25.59 -1.67
CA ALA A 788 -21.26 -25.03 -0.43
C ALA A 788 -20.20 -24.40 0.49
N TRP A 789 -18.95 -24.86 0.43
CA TRP A 789 -17.84 -24.23 1.14
C TRP A 789 -17.58 -22.78 0.71
N ILE A 790 -17.97 -22.38 -0.52
CA ILE A 790 -17.91 -20.99 -0.99
C ILE A 790 -18.86 -20.13 -0.16
N ILE A 791 -20.06 -20.64 0.13
CA ILE A 791 -21.07 -19.98 0.97
C ILE A 791 -20.57 -19.88 2.42
N SER A 792 -19.94 -20.95 2.94
CA SER A 792 -19.31 -20.91 4.27
C SER A 792 -18.19 -19.87 4.34
N THR A 793 -17.39 -19.73 3.28
CA THR A 793 -16.33 -18.71 3.18
C THR A 793 -16.93 -17.29 3.20
N ALA A 794 -18.02 -17.04 2.48
CA ALA A 794 -18.73 -15.76 2.49
C ALA A 794 -19.32 -15.40 3.85
N ALA A 795 -19.88 -16.37 4.57
CA ALA A 795 -20.28 -16.17 5.96
C ALA A 795 -19.06 -15.84 6.84
N GLY A 796 -17.93 -16.54 6.65
CA GLY A 796 -16.67 -16.27 7.37
C GLY A 796 -16.09 -14.87 7.12
N HIS A 797 -16.16 -14.39 5.88
CA HIS A 797 -15.85 -13.00 5.51
C HIS A 797 -16.73 -12.00 6.29
N LEU A 798 -18.05 -12.22 6.30
CA LEU A 798 -19.00 -11.38 7.02
C LEU A 798 -18.77 -11.42 8.54
N PHE A 799 -18.47 -12.58 9.11
CA PHE A 799 -18.01 -12.74 10.49
C PHE A 799 -16.78 -11.88 10.77
N SER A 800 -15.78 -11.93 9.89
CA SER A 800 -14.54 -11.18 10.06
C SER A 800 -14.79 -9.66 10.09
N TYR A 801 -15.65 -9.16 9.21
CA TYR A 801 -16.06 -7.76 9.18
C TYR A 801 -16.78 -7.33 10.46
N HIS A 802 -17.80 -8.09 10.89
CA HIS A 802 -18.59 -7.72 12.07
C HIS A 802 -17.80 -7.84 13.37
N ILE A 803 -16.91 -8.83 13.47
CA ILE A 803 -16.00 -8.95 14.60
C ILE A 803 -15.04 -7.76 14.63
N ALA A 804 -14.41 -7.39 13.51
CA ALA A 804 -13.54 -6.22 13.46
C ALA A 804 -14.27 -4.93 13.88
N ARG A 805 -15.50 -4.71 13.42
CA ARG A 805 -16.35 -3.59 13.86
C ARG A 805 -16.71 -3.65 15.34
N ALA A 806 -16.98 -4.84 15.88
CA ALA A 806 -17.27 -5.00 17.29
C ALA A 806 -16.06 -4.61 18.15
N ILE A 807 -14.83 -4.95 17.72
CA ILE A 807 -13.59 -4.52 18.38
C ILE A 807 -13.41 -3.00 18.24
N ASP A 808 -13.52 -2.46 17.03
CA ASP A 808 -13.27 -1.05 16.74
C ASP A 808 -14.17 -0.12 17.57
N ARG A 809 -15.46 -0.46 17.68
CA ARG A 809 -16.41 0.28 18.52
C ARG A 809 -16.03 0.34 19.99
N LYS A 810 -15.24 -0.62 20.51
CA LYS A 810 -14.76 -0.55 21.90
C LYS A 810 -13.72 0.55 22.08
N ALA A 811 -13.07 1.03 21.01
CA ALA A 811 -12.13 2.14 21.09
C ALA A 811 -12.83 3.49 21.27
N ASP A 812 -14.11 3.64 20.89
CA ASP A 812 -14.79 4.94 20.82
C ASP A 812 -14.73 5.76 22.12
N PRO A 813 -15.03 5.21 23.30
CA PRO A 813 -14.92 5.95 24.57
C PRO A 813 -13.50 6.48 24.82
N LEU A 814 -12.48 5.68 24.48
CA LEU A 814 -11.07 6.06 24.66
C LEU A 814 -10.62 7.10 23.65
N ARG A 815 -11.13 7.03 22.42
CA ARG A 815 -10.85 8.01 21.38
C ARG A 815 -11.43 9.38 21.73
N VAL A 816 -12.65 9.42 22.30
CA VAL A 816 -13.27 10.65 22.79
C VAL A 816 -12.41 11.27 23.89
N ALA A 817 -11.98 10.46 24.88
CA ALA A 817 -11.09 10.91 25.94
C ALA A 817 -9.74 11.44 25.39
N LEU A 818 -9.15 10.74 24.42
CA LEU A 818 -7.88 11.16 23.79
C LEU A 818 -8.05 12.46 22.99
N ALA A 819 -9.13 12.61 22.23
CA ALA A 819 -9.41 13.83 21.48
C ALA A 819 -9.62 15.04 22.41
N ALA A 820 -10.32 14.85 23.53
CA ALA A 820 -10.50 15.89 24.54
C ALA A 820 -9.17 16.29 25.20
N LEU A 821 -8.31 15.31 25.50
CA LEU A 821 -6.96 15.53 26.01
C LEU A 821 -6.08 16.32 25.03
N GLU A 822 -6.02 15.92 23.76
CA GLU A 822 -5.24 16.62 22.75
C GLU A 822 -5.76 18.05 22.54
N GLY A 823 -7.08 18.26 22.53
CA GLY A 823 -7.67 19.59 22.44
C GLY A 823 -7.30 20.51 23.62
N ALA A 824 -7.24 19.96 24.84
CA ALA A 824 -6.81 20.72 26.02
C ALA A 824 -5.32 21.09 25.95
N VAL A 825 -4.48 20.15 25.52
CA VAL A 825 -3.04 20.35 25.31
C VAL A 825 -2.80 21.45 24.28
N ASP A 826 -3.47 21.38 23.13
CA ASP A 826 -3.32 22.35 22.04
C ASP A 826 -3.84 23.75 22.43
N ALA A 827 -4.80 23.83 23.37
CA ALA A 827 -5.28 25.09 23.94
C ALA A 827 -4.37 25.67 25.04
N GLY A 828 -3.24 25.04 25.35
CA GLY A 828 -2.28 25.50 26.36
C GLY A 828 -2.81 25.43 27.81
N ARG A 829 -3.88 24.66 28.06
CA ARG A 829 -4.53 24.52 29.36
C ARG A 829 -4.50 23.07 29.78
N VAL A 830 -3.64 22.72 30.74
CA VAL A 830 -3.79 21.40 31.38
C VAL A 830 -3.54 21.51 32.89
N THR A 831 -4.62 21.53 33.66
CA THR A 831 -4.61 21.08 35.05
C THR A 831 -5.28 19.71 35.14
N VAL A 832 -4.90 18.88 36.11
CA VAL A 832 -5.51 17.53 36.31
C VAL A 832 -7.03 17.63 36.52
N GLY A 833 -7.53 18.74 37.09
CA GLY A 833 -8.96 18.98 37.28
C GLY A 833 -9.74 19.23 35.98
N ASP A 834 -9.11 19.77 34.94
CA ASP A 834 -9.73 19.94 33.61
C ASP A 834 -9.90 18.59 32.88
N LEU A 835 -9.10 17.59 33.25
CA LEU A 835 -9.06 16.27 32.61
C LEU A 835 -10.11 15.29 33.13
N ASP A 836 -10.58 15.45 34.38
CA ASP A 836 -11.54 14.52 35.01
C ASP A 836 -12.93 14.59 34.35
N LEU A 837 -13.38 15.79 33.97
CA LEU A 837 -14.60 16.00 33.17
C LEU A 837 -14.48 15.45 31.74
N ALA A 838 -13.28 15.53 31.15
CA ALA A 838 -13.00 15.04 29.80
C ALA A 838 -12.89 13.51 29.71
N CYS A 839 -12.77 12.80 30.85
CA CYS A 839 -12.47 11.37 30.91
C CYS A 839 -13.54 10.54 31.62
N HIS A 840 -14.79 11.01 31.74
CA HIS A 840 -15.92 10.21 32.26
C HIS A 840 -16.03 8.84 31.57
N ASP A 841 -15.88 8.85 30.25
CA ASP A 841 -15.93 7.66 29.39
C ASP A 841 -14.81 6.65 29.69
N LEU A 842 -13.65 7.10 30.19
CA LEU A 842 -12.57 6.22 30.62
C LEU A 842 -12.96 5.43 31.88
N HIS A 843 -13.67 6.04 32.83
CA HIS A 843 -14.11 5.36 34.05
C HIS A 843 -15.09 4.22 33.74
N GLN A 844 -16.07 4.49 32.86
CA GLN A 844 -17.01 3.47 32.41
C GLN A 844 -16.28 2.35 31.65
N PHE A 845 -15.33 2.70 30.78
CA PHE A 845 -14.54 1.72 30.04
C PHE A 845 -13.74 0.80 30.97
N VAL A 846 -13.11 1.33 32.02
CA VAL A 846 -12.37 0.53 33.01
C VAL A 846 -13.32 -0.41 33.78
N ALA A 847 -14.54 0.03 34.10
CA ALA A 847 -15.55 -0.83 34.72
C ALA A 847 -15.99 -1.98 33.78
N ASP A 848 -16.20 -1.69 32.50
CA ASP A 848 -16.55 -2.70 31.49
C ASP A 848 -15.42 -3.72 31.26
N ALA A 849 -14.16 -3.24 31.30
CA ALA A 849 -12.98 -4.09 31.26
C ALA A 849 -12.92 -5.03 32.48
N ALA A 850 -13.20 -4.52 33.67
CA ALA A 850 -13.25 -5.31 34.90
C ALA A 850 -14.36 -6.37 34.89
N ALA A 851 -15.48 -6.11 34.20
CA ALA A 851 -16.55 -7.09 33.97
C ALA A 851 -16.17 -8.20 32.96
N GLY A 852 -14.98 -8.13 32.36
CA GLY A 852 -14.45 -9.15 31.43
C GLY A 852 -14.98 -9.04 30.00
N THR A 853 -15.73 -7.98 29.67
CA THR A 853 -16.30 -7.78 28.32
C THR A 853 -15.25 -7.50 27.26
N LEU A 854 -14.09 -6.97 27.67
CA LEU A 854 -12.95 -6.60 26.82
C LEU A 854 -11.77 -7.55 26.94
N ARG A 855 -11.90 -8.63 27.73
CA ARG A 855 -10.83 -9.57 28.04
C ARG A 855 -10.16 -10.14 26.79
N GLY A 856 -10.91 -10.30 25.71
CA GLY A 856 -10.39 -10.90 24.49
C GLY A 856 -9.65 -9.95 23.57
N VAL A 857 -9.74 -8.63 23.77
CA VAL A 857 -9.28 -7.64 22.77
C VAL A 857 -8.29 -6.62 23.30
N LEU A 858 -8.21 -6.45 24.63
CA LEU A 858 -7.29 -5.52 25.27
C LEU A 858 -6.17 -6.30 25.97
N GLN A 859 -4.91 -5.87 25.78
CA GLN A 859 -3.78 -6.47 26.48
C GLN A 859 -3.87 -6.19 27.99
N SER A 860 -3.34 -7.11 28.80
CA SER A 860 -3.39 -6.97 30.26
C SER A 860 -2.60 -5.76 30.76
N ASP A 861 -1.44 -5.43 30.17
CA ASP A 861 -0.68 -4.23 30.55
C ASP A 861 -1.48 -2.95 30.27
N THR A 862 -2.12 -2.88 29.09
CA THR A 862 -2.93 -1.74 28.67
C THR A 862 -4.15 -1.57 29.58
N ALA A 863 -4.85 -2.66 29.90
CA ALA A 863 -5.96 -2.63 30.84
C ALA A 863 -5.54 -2.13 32.25
N ILE A 864 -4.41 -2.63 32.77
CA ILE A 864 -3.86 -2.20 34.06
C ILE A 864 -3.43 -0.73 34.00
N GLY A 865 -2.78 -0.32 32.91
CA GLY A 865 -2.34 1.05 32.67
C GLY A 865 -3.48 2.05 32.60
N LEU A 866 -4.59 1.72 31.93
CA LEU A 866 -5.81 2.54 31.92
C LEU A 866 -6.48 2.63 33.29
N SER A 867 -6.51 1.53 34.03
CA SER A 867 -7.03 1.52 35.41
C SER A 867 -6.20 2.44 36.31
N TYR A 868 -4.87 2.37 36.22
CA TYR A 868 -3.98 3.28 36.94
C TYR A 868 -4.15 4.75 36.49
N ALA A 869 -4.26 5.01 35.18
CA ALA A 869 -4.51 6.35 34.65
C ALA A 869 -5.84 6.94 35.16
N SER A 870 -6.89 6.12 35.24
CA SER A 870 -8.17 6.50 35.85
C SER A 870 -8.02 6.84 37.34
N GLN A 871 -7.22 6.07 38.10
CA GLN A 871 -6.96 6.39 39.52
C GLN A 871 -6.17 7.68 39.71
N VAL A 872 -5.20 7.95 38.82
CA VAL A 872 -4.40 9.18 38.84
C VAL A 872 -5.29 10.41 38.65
N LEU A 873 -6.27 10.37 37.75
CA LEU A 873 -7.24 11.44 37.56
C LEU A 873 -8.08 11.70 38.82
N GLN A 874 -8.54 10.63 39.49
CA GLN A 874 -9.39 10.73 40.66
C GLN A 874 -8.67 11.16 41.96
N HIS A 875 -7.39 10.77 42.13
CA HIS A 875 -6.69 10.90 43.42
C HIS A 875 -5.42 11.76 43.36
N GLY A 876 -5.03 12.25 42.17
CA GLY A 876 -4.05 13.33 42.01
C GLY A 876 -2.59 12.98 42.32
N ASN A 877 -2.13 11.75 42.11
CA ASN A 877 -0.73 11.39 42.42
C ASN A 877 -0.06 10.41 41.45
N PRO A 878 0.56 10.89 40.36
CA PRO A 878 1.56 10.13 39.62
C PRO A 878 2.98 10.63 39.92
N ALA A 879 3.96 9.75 39.75
CA ALA A 879 5.35 10.15 39.52
C ALA A 879 5.49 10.52 38.02
N GLY A 880 6.00 11.72 37.71
CA GLY A 880 6.17 12.20 36.33
C GLY A 880 5.04 13.13 35.84
N ASP A 881 4.97 13.37 34.53
CA ASP A 881 3.94 14.21 33.90
C ASP A 881 2.62 13.42 33.72
N PRO A 882 1.54 13.75 34.46
CA PRO A 882 0.25 13.06 34.36
C PRO A 882 -0.36 13.10 32.96
N VAL A 883 -0.15 14.19 32.22
CA VAL A 883 -0.77 14.46 30.92
C VAL A 883 -0.16 13.56 29.87
N GLU A 884 1.19 13.51 29.82
CA GLU A 884 1.92 12.60 28.95
C GLU A 884 1.65 11.13 29.27
N TYR A 885 1.54 10.78 30.56
CA TYR A 885 1.21 9.42 30.95
C TYR A 885 -0.18 9.00 30.47
N LEU A 886 -1.20 9.83 30.72
CA LEU A 886 -2.57 9.58 30.26
C LEU A 886 -2.64 9.50 28.74
N ARG A 887 -1.98 10.44 28.04
CA ARG A 887 -1.89 10.43 26.58
C ARG A 887 -1.32 9.12 26.07
N HIS A 888 -0.19 8.68 26.62
CA HIS A 888 0.48 7.45 26.21
C HIS A 888 -0.42 6.22 26.42
N ARG A 889 -1.11 6.13 27.56
CA ARG A 889 -2.01 5.01 27.87
C ARG A 889 -3.26 4.99 26.98
N LEU A 890 -3.90 6.15 26.77
CA LEU A 890 -5.04 6.27 25.87
C LEU A 890 -4.65 5.95 24.43
N THR A 891 -3.52 6.50 23.95
CA THR A 891 -3.01 6.23 22.60
C THR A 891 -2.77 4.74 22.38
N THR A 892 -2.07 4.08 23.33
CA THR A 892 -1.80 2.65 23.27
C THR A 892 -3.08 1.83 23.21
N ALA A 893 -4.08 2.16 24.04
CA ALA A 893 -5.34 1.43 24.07
C ALA A 893 -6.21 1.65 22.83
N VAL A 894 -6.27 2.88 22.31
CA VAL A 894 -6.93 3.19 21.03
C VAL A 894 -6.23 2.43 19.91
N ASP A 895 -4.90 2.38 19.90
CA ASP A 895 -4.13 1.65 18.90
C ASP A 895 -4.38 0.13 18.93
N GLU A 896 -4.55 -0.45 20.12
CA GLU A 896 -4.86 -1.88 20.30
C GLU A 896 -6.26 -2.26 19.83
N LEU A 897 -7.23 -1.36 19.92
CA LEU A 897 -8.64 -1.63 19.62
C LEU A 897 -9.06 -1.15 18.22
N THR A 898 -8.38 -0.16 17.66
CA THR A 898 -8.73 0.37 16.33
C THR A 898 -8.55 -0.68 15.25
N ARG A 899 -9.57 -0.87 14.41
CA ARG A 899 -9.55 -1.73 13.21
C ARG A 899 -9.85 -0.88 11.99
N SER A 900 -8.80 -0.57 11.25
CA SER A 900 -8.92 -0.06 9.89
C SER A 900 -9.45 -1.19 8.99
N ILE A 901 -10.72 -1.14 8.62
CA ILE A 901 -11.35 -2.26 7.88
C ILE A 901 -10.90 -2.31 6.42
N ASP A 902 -10.83 -1.16 5.75
CA ASP A 902 -10.42 -1.10 4.34
C ASP A 902 -8.91 -1.09 4.13
N SER A 903 -8.14 -0.88 5.19
CA SER A 903 -6.68 -0.80 5.16
C SER A 903 -6.09 -1.64 6.28
N VAL A 904 -5.03 -2.40 6.02
CA VAL A 904 -4.38 -3.20 7.07
C VAL A 904 -3.18 -2.43 7.61
N LYS A 905 -3.18 -2.08 8.91
CA LYS A 905 -2.19 -1.21 9.59
C LYS A 905 -0.73 -1.55 9.27
N HIS A 906 -0.41 -2.84 9.13
CA HIS A 906 0.94 -3.32 8.80
C HIS A 906 1.19 -3.58 7.31
N GLN A 907 0.16 -3.91 6.51
CA GLN A 907 0.32 -4.13 5.07
C GLN A 907 0.26 -2.84 4.24
N ALA A 908 -0.35 -1.77 4.76
CA ALA A 908 -0.26 -0.44 4.17
C ALA A 908 1.19 0.09 4.12
N LYS A 909 2.11 -0.54 4.87
CA LYS A 909 3.55 -0.39 4.71
C LYS A 909 4.10 -1.39 3.69
N THR A 910 3.88 -2.71 3.78
CA THR A 910 4.53 -3.67 2.87
C THR A 910 4.01 -3.75 1.44
N VAL A 911 2.75 -3.38 1.15
CA VAL A 911 2.19 -3.40 -0.22
C VAL A 911 2.75 -2.25 -1.08
N THR A 912 3.21 -1.18 -0.42
CA THR A 912 3.69 0.04 -1.10
C THR A 912 5.16 0.28 -0.84
N VAL A 913 5.67 -0.04 0.35
CA VAL A 913 7.10 -0.13 0.61
C VAL A 913 7.55 -1.43 -0.04
N GLY A 914 7.70 -1.40 -1.37
CA GLY A 914 8.62 -2.29 -2.06
C GLY A 914 9.87 -2.30 -1.19
N THR A 915 10.27 -3.49 -0.76
CA THR A 915 11.40 -3.62 0.15
C THR A 915 12.55 -2.83 -0.46
N SER A 916 12.92 -1.72 0.18
CA SER A 916 14.20 -1.03 -0.03
C SER A 916 15.33 -1.91 0.50
N ARG A 917 15.27 -3.20 0.17
CA ARG A 917 16.33 -4.15 0.37
C ARG A 917 17.18 -4.03 -0.89
N GLY A 918 18.04 -3.02 -0.89
CA GLY A 918 19.36 -3.15 -1.49
C GLY A 918 20.22 -4.19 -0.75
N ASP A 919 19.62 -5.28 -0.25
CA ASP A 919 20.39 -6.45 0.20
C ASP A 919 21.20 -7.01 -0.97
N ALA A 920 20.69 -6.85 -2.20
CA ALA A 920 21.45 -7.08 -3.42
C ALA A 920 22.74 -6.25 -3.43
N ASP A 921 22.69 -4.94 -3.18
CA ASP A 921 23.87 -4.06 -3.16
C ASP A 921 24.85 -4.41 -2.01
N LEU A 922 24.34 -4.87 -0.86
CA LEU A 922 25.17 -5.34 0.25
C LEU A 922 25.93 -6.63 -0.10
N LEU A 923 25.37 -7.46 -0.98
CA LEU A 923 25.96 -8.72 -1.46
C LEU A 923 26.76 -8.54 -2.76
N ASP A 924 26.49 -7.51 -3.54
CA ASP A 924 27.10 -7.23 -4.85
C ASP A 924 28.15 -6.12 -4.78
N ASN A 925 29.29 -6.41 -4.15
CA ASN A 925 30.45 -5.54 -4.16
C ASN A 925 31.77 -6.33 -4.26
N GLY A 926 32.87 -5.64 -4.57
CA GLY A 926 34.17 -6.28 -4.79
C GLY A 926 34.71 -7.06 -3.59
N LEU A 927 34.32 -6.72 -2.36
CA LEU A 927 34.78 -7.41 -1.15
C LEU A 927 33.99 -8.69 -0.88
N THR A 928 32.68 -8.69 -1.10
CA THR A 928 31.84 -9.90 -1.01
C THR A 928 32.17 -10.89 -2.14
N ALA A 929 32.47 -10.40 -3.34
CA ALA A 929 32.98 -11.21 -4.44
C ALA A 929 34.31 -11.90 -4.07
N ALA A 930 35.28 -11.15 -3.52
CA ALA A 930 36.56 -11.71 -3.09
C ALA A 930 36.43 -12.68 -1.91
N LEU A 931 35.49 -12.43 -0.99
CA LEU A 931 35.11 -13.35 0.08
C LEU A 931 34.57 -14.69 -0.48
N ALA A 932 33.67 -14.62 -1.47
CA ALA A 932 33.12 -15.79 -2.14
C ALA A 932 34.21 -16.57 -2.91
N GLU A 933 35.11 -15.89 -3.61
CA GLU A 933 36.24 -16.52 -4.30
C GLU A 933 37.18 -17.27 -3.33
N ALA A 934 37.34 -16.76 -2.10
CA ALA A 934 38.07 -17.44 -1.03
C ALA A 934 37.35 -18.68 -0.45
N GLY A 935 36.17 -19.01 -0.99
CA GLY A 935 35.30 -20.10 -0.57
C GLY A 935 34.39 -19.75 0.62
N GLY A 936 34.32 -18.47 1.00
CA GLY A 936 33.38 -17.95 2.01
C GLY A 936 31.96 -17.84 1.47
N ASP A 937 31.00 -17.69 2.36
CA ASP A 937 29.60 -17.40 2.00
C ASP A 937 29.23 -16.02 2.57
N PRO A 938 29.06 -14.98 1.72
CA PRO A 938 28.67 -13.65 2.17
C PRO A 938 27.36 -13.65 2.98
N GLU A 939 26.41 -14.54 2.67
CA GLU A 939 25.11 -14.59 3.33
C GLU A 939 25.24 -14.96 4.82
N VAL A 940 26.32 -15.64 5.20
CA VAL A 940 26.56 -16.02 6.60
C VAL A 940 27.33 -14.98 7.41
N CYS A 941 27.77 -13.87 6.84
CA CYS A 941 28.53 -12.84 7.58
C CYS A 941 27.67 -12.05 8.58
N GLY A 942 26.33 -12.12 8.44
CA GLY A 942 25.39 -11.34 9.25
C GLY A 942 25.33 -9.88 8.81
N TYR A 943 24.16 -9.25 8.99
CA TYR A 943 23.83 -7.93 8.43
C TYR A 943 24.84 -6.82 8.80
N SER A 944 25.26 -6.76 10.07
CA SER A 944 26.25 -5.76 10.53
C SER A 944 27.61 -5.89 9.82
N ALA A 945 28.03 -7.13 9.53
CA ALA A 945 29.28 -7.35 8.82
C ALA A 945 29.15 -7.00 7.34
N LEU A 946 28.04 -7.35 6.69
CA LEU A 946 27.78 -7.00 5.29
C LEU A 946 27.73 -5.48 5.07
N ARG A 947 27.06 -4.74 5.97
CA ARG A 947 27.07 -3.27 5.93
C ARG A 947 28.48 -2.69 6.09
N THR A 948 29.26 -3.26 7.01
CA THR A 948 30.66 -2.82 7.22
C THR A 948 31.52 -3.11 5.99
N LEU A 949 31.34 -4.27 5.34
CA LEU A 949 32.03 -4.61 4.10
C LEU A 949 31.65 -3.66 2.97
N SER A 950 30.36 -3.35 2.80
CA SER A 950 29.91 -2.39 1.80
C SER A 950 30.56 -1.01 2.00
N ALA A 951 30.63 -0.51 3.24
CA ALA A 951 31.34 0.73 3.56
C ALA A 951 32.84 0.67 3.23
N PHE A 952 33.52 -0.45 3.56
CA PHE A 952 34.93 -0.66 3.17
C PHE A 952 35.13 -0.76 1.66
N ALA A 953 34.15 -1.24 0.89
CA ALA A 953 34.27 -1.43 -0.55
C ALA A 953 34.52 -0.10 -1.28
N ASN A 954 33.99 1.00 -0.77
CA ASN A 954 34.23 2.35 -1.29
C ASN A 954 35.65 2.87 -1.01
N LEU A 955 36.36 2.29 -0.03
CA LEU A 955 37.71 2.69 0.38
C LEU A 955 38.81 1.77 -0.17
N VAL A 956 38.46 0.56 -0.60
CA VAL A 956 39.39 -0.43 -1.16
C VAL A 956 39.56 -0.16 -2.66
N ASP A 957 40.82 -0.09 -3.10
CA ASP A 957 41.19 0.00 -4.52
C ASP A 957 41.10 -1.38 -5.17
N ARG A 958 41.71 -2.39 -4.54
CA ARG A 958 41.70 -3.78 -5.02
C ARG A 958 41.94 -4.79 -3.89
N VAL A 959 41.50 -6.02 -4.11
CA VAL A 959 41.81 -7.18 -3.26
C VAL A 959 42.94 -7.99 -3.91
N GLU A 960 44.07 -8.13 -3.22
CA GLU A 960 45.28 -8.77 -3.74
C GLU A 960 45.30 -10.29 -3.51
N GLY A 961 44.44 -10.78 -2.61
CA GLY A 961 44.25 -12.19 -2.32
C GLY A 961 43.53 -12.41 -1.00
N ALA A 962 43.24 -13.66 -0.65
CA ALA A 962 42.55 -13.97 0.60
C ALA A 962 43.07 -15.26 1.25
N THR A 963 43.00 -15.32 2.58
CA THR A 963 43.19 -16.57 3.34
C THR A 963 41.95 -16.84 4.16
N ARG A 964 41.27 -17.96 3.91
CA ARG A 964 40.12 -18.41 4.70
C ARG A 964 40.53 -19.41 5.76
N TYR A 965 40.08 -19.20 7.00
CA TYR A 965 40.29 -20.10 8.13
C TYR A 965 38.98 -20.71 8.60
N LEU A 966 38.97 -22.01 8.89
CA LEU A 966 37.90 -22.66 9.65
C LEU A 966 38.23 -22.60 11.14
N LEU A 967 37.22 -22.30 11.96
CA LEU A 967 37.33 -22.27 13.42
C LEU A 967 36.77 -23.56 14.03
N SER A 968 37.47 -24.07 15.04
CA SER A 968 36.99 -25.14 15.91
C SER A 968 36.89 -24.64 17.36
N TRP A 969 35.82 -25.04 18.05
CA TRP A 969 35.48 -24.61 19.41
C TRP A 969 35.40 -25.85 20.32
N PRO A 970 36.52 -26.35 20.85
CA PRO A 970 36.51 -27.48 21.78
C PRO A 970 35.76 -27.12 23.08
N PRO A 971 35.04 -28.07 23.73
CA PRO A 971 34.30 -27.81 24.96
C PRO A 971 35.17 -27.27 26.11
N ASP A 972 36.39 -27.81 26.24
CA ASP A 972 37.30 -27.54 27.37
C ASP A 972 38.64 -26.93 26.92
N GLY A 973 38.65 -26.16 25.83
CA GLY A 973 39.90 -25.61 25.28
C GLY A 973 39.73 -24.31 24.48
N PRO A 974 40.85 -23.62 24.17
CA PRO A 974 40.80 -22.40 23.39
C PRO A 974 40.40 -22.68 21.94
N ALA A 975 39.73 -21.70 21.30
CA ALA A 975 39.35 -21.81 19.89
C ALA A 975 40.59 -21.95 19.01
N THR A 976 40.53 -22.85 18.01
CA THR A 976 41.63 -23.08 17.06
C THR A 976 41.20 -22.69 15.65
N ILE A 977 42.17 -22.32 14.81
CA ILE A 977 42.00 -22.01 13.39
C ILE A 977 42.82 -22.96 12.53
N ARG A 978 42.28 -23.35 11.37
CA ARG A 978 42.98 -24.10 10.32
C ARG A 978 42.72 -23.46 8.97
N VAL A 979 43.74 -23.37 8.11
CA VAL A 979 43.56 -22.85 6.74
C VAL A 979 42.62 -23.75 5.94
N ALA A 980 41.62 -23.13 5.31
CA ALA A 980 40.63 -23.75 4.46
C ALA A 980 40.96 -23.54 2.97
N GLY A 981 41.45 -22.35 2.63
CA GLY A 981 41.73 -21.94 1.26
C GLY A 981 42.56 -20.67 1.20
N LYS A 982 43.29 -20.49 0.10
CA LYS A 982 44.12 -19.31 -0.20
C LYS A 982 43.93 -18.89 -1.66
N THR A 983 43.75 -17.60 -1.92
CA THR A 983 43.63 -17.00 -3.25
C THR A 983 44.62 -15.84 -3.44
N GLY A 984 44.89 -15.47 -4.69
CA GLY A 984 45.81 -14.37 -5.03
C GLY A 984 47.20 -14.51 -4.39
N ILE A 985 47.74 -13.40 -3.85
CA ILE A 985 49.06 -13.36 -3.21
C ILE A 985 49.17 -14.32 -2.02
N ALA A 986 48.05 -14.67 -1.38
CA ALA A 986 48.05 -15.52 -0.21
C ALA A 986 48.48 -16.96 -0.49
N ARG A 987 48.41 -17.43 -1.75
CA ARG A 987 48.85 -18.79 -2.14
C ARG A 987 50.32 -19.06 -1.81
N GLY A 988 51.17 -18.04 -1.89
CA GLY A 988 52.60 -18.13 -1.57
C GLY A 988 52.95 -17.85 -0.11
N LEU A 989 51.98 -17.48 0.74
CA LEU A 989 52.23 -17.11 2.13
C LEU A 989 52.17 -18.32 3.06
N VAL A 990 53.23 -18.51 3.86
CA VAL A 990 53.27 -19.53 4.91
C VAL A 990 52.37 -19.10 6.08
N SER A 991 51.41 -19.94 6.47
CA SER A 991 50.53 -19.65 7.61
C SER A 991 50.86 -20.55 8.78
N ARG A 992 51.02 -19.96 9.97
CA ARG A 992 51.16 -20.73 11.23
C ARG A 992 50.01 -21.71 11.50
N ALA A 993 48.88 -21.52 10.83
CA ALA A 993 47.67 -22.34 10.96
C ALA A 993 47.49 -23.33 9.79
N ASP A 994 48.51 -23.53 8.95
CA ASP A 994 48.47 -24.55 7.88
C ASP A 994 48.27 -25.96 8.47
N ASN A 995 48.75 -26.21 9.70
CA ASN A 995 48.52 -27.46 10.48
C ASN A 995 47.61 -27.27 11.72
N GLY A 996 46.87 -26.16 11.79
CA GLY A 996 46.07 -25.80 12.97
C GLY A 996 46.87 -25.01 14.02
N ALA A 997 46.29 -23.91 14.51
CA ALA A 997 46.89 -23.10 15.57
C ALA A 997 45.81 -22.51 16.48
N GLU A 998 46.16 -22.20 17.73
CA GLU A 998 45.29 -21.44 18.62
C GLU A 998 44.95 -20.06 18.04
N LEU A 999 43.68 -19.65 18.18
CA LEU A 999 43.20 -18.34 17.76
C LEU A 999 43.71 -17.26 18.71
N SER A 1000 44.68 -16.44 18.27
CA SER A 1000 45.24 -15.37 19.08
C SER A 1000 45.39 -14.04 18.33
N GLY A 1001 45.67 -12.96 19.07
CA GLY A 1001 45.87 -11.60 18.53
C GLY A 1001 44.60 -10.98 17.91
N SER A 1002 44.78 -10.16 16.86
CA SER A 1002 43.70 -9.43 16.19
C SER A 1002 42.62 -10.35 15.60
N LYS A 1003 42.98 -11.57 15.19
CA LYS A 1003 42.02 -12.59 14.72
C LYS A 1003 41.04 -12.99 15.83
N ARG A 1004 41.52 -13.16 17.07
CA ARG A 1004 40.65 -13.44 18.24
C ARG A 1004 39.69 -12.29 18.51
N LEU A 1005 40.16 -11.06 18.35
CA LEU A 1005 39.35 -9.87 18.56
C LEU A 1005 38.25 -9.71 17.50
N ALA A 1006 38.57 -9.90 16.22
CA ALA A 1006 37.60 -9.87 15.12
C ALA A 1006 36.50 -10.94 15.28
N VAL A 1007 36.89 -12.15 15.68
CA VAL A 1007 35.96 -13.26 15.99
C VAL A 1007 35.05 -12.91 17.18
N ARG A 1008 35.59 -12.30 18.24
CA ARG A 1008 34.81 -11.89 19.41
C ARG A 1008 33.85 -10.75 19.09
N SER A 1009 34.27 -9.76 18.29
CA SER A 1009 33.45 -8.59 17.96
C SER A 1009 32.44 -8.84 16.84
N ARG A 1010 32.56 -9.96 16.10
CA ARG A 1010 31.67 -10.37 15.00
C ARG A 1010 31.48 -9.28 13.94
N THR A 1011 32.49 -8.43 13.77
CA THR A 1011 32.48 -7.26 12.89
C THR A 1011 33.77 -7.25 12.09
N PRO A 1012 33.73 -6.90 10.79
CA PRO A 1012 34.94 -6.79 9.99
C PRO A 1012 35.93 -5.81 10.60
N ARG A 1013 37.22 -6.14 10.52
CA ARG A 1013 38.29 -5.28 11.06
C ARG A 1013 39.47 -5.20 10.12
N LEU A 1014 39.85 -3.98 9.77
CA LEU A 1014 41.08 -3.70 9.04
C LEU A 1014 42.26 -3.64 10.00
N VAL A 1015 43.37 -4.31 9.66
CA VAL A 1015 44.61 -4.26 10.44
C VAL A 1015 45.84 -4.25 9.52
N ARG A 1016 46.95 -3.73 10.03
CA ARG A 1016 48.28 -3.85 9.41
C ARG A 1016 49.03 -5.06 9.97
N GLY A 1017 49.56 -5.90 9.08
CA GLY A 1017 50.36 -7.07 9.42
C GLY A 1017 51.69 -6.67 10.07
N ARG A 1018 52.02 -7.25 11.24
CA ARG A 1018 53.23 -6.87 12.00
C ARG A 1018 54.54 -7.32 11.34
N CYS A 1019 54.52 -8.44 10.61
CA CYS A 1019 55.74 -9.03 10.05
C CYS A 1019 55.99 -8.61 8.59
N ASP A 1020 54.93 -8.26 7.85
CA ASP A 1020 55.00 -8.01 6.41
C ASP A 1020 54.37 -6.67 5.99
N GLY A 1021 53.84 -5.89 6.94
CA GLY A 1021 53.28 -4.56 6.69
C GLY A 1021 51.98 -4.53 5.89
N ARG A 1022 51.47 -5.69 5.43
CA ARG A 1022 50.31 -5.77 4.54
C ARG A 1022 49.02 -5.42 5.25
N LEU A 1023 48.11 -4.77 4.53
CA LEU A 1023 46.77 -4.49 5.02
C LEU A 1023 45.86 -5.70 4.85
N VAL A 1024 45.13 -6.02 5.91
CA VAL A 1024 44.26 -7.18 5.97
C VAL A 1024 42.92 -6.81 6.59
N LEU A 1025 41.85 -6.99 5.83
CA LEU A 1025 40.48 -6.90 6.29
C LEU A 1025 40.00 -8.28 6.74
N MET A 1026 39.77 -8.45 8.05
CA MET A 1026 39.33 -9.69 8.68
C MET A 1026 37.81 -9.75 8.72
N VAL A 1027 37.22 -10.76 8.10
CA VAL A 1027 35.76 -10.91 7.91
C VAL A 1027 35.27 -12.18 8.62
N PRO A 1028 34.50 -12.07 9.71
CA PRO A 1028 33.97 -13.23 10.43
C PRO A 1028 32.70 -13.79 9.76
N GLU A 1029 32.62 -15.12 9.60
CA GLU A 1029 31.50 -15.86 9.01
C GLU A 1029 30.74 -16.63 10.12
N LEU A 1030 29.43 -16.45 10.23
CA LEU A 1030 28.60 -16.96 11.33
C LEU A 1030 27.88 -18.28 10.99
N THR A 1031 27.48 -19.01 12.02
CA THR A 1031 26.49 -20.10 11.93
C THR A 1031 25.72 -20.10 13.25
N GLY A 1032 24.45 -19.69 13.20
CA GLY A 1032 23.70 -19.33 14.42
C GLY A 1032 24.39 -18.18 15.16
N THR A 1033 24.73 -18.39 16.43
CA THR A 1033 25.39 -17.36 17.27
C THR A 1033 26.92 -17.46 17.34
N ARG A 1034 27.55 -18.40 16.61
CA ARG A 1034 29.01 -18.64 16.66
C ARG A 1034 29.69 -18.33 15.33
N VAL A 1035 30.94 -17.91 15.37
CA VAL A 1035 31.78 -17.71 14.17
C VAL A 1035 32.41 -19.04 13.77
N LYS A 1036 32.11 -19.53 12.57
CA LYS A 1036 32.57 -20.83 12.05
C LYS A 1036 33.78 -20.69 11.13
N ALA A 1037 33.92 -19.54 10.47
CA ALA A 1037 35.08 -19.24 9.64
C ALA A 1037 35.50 -17.76 9.78
N LEU A 1038 36.75 -17.48 9.41
CA LEU A 1038 37.31 -16.13 9.37
C LEU A 1038 38.09 -15.99 8.07
N THR A 1039 37.69 -15.07 7.21
CA THR A 1039 38.38 -14.79 5.96
C THR A 1039 39.20 -13.51 6.09
N LEU A 1040 40.47 -13.59 5.72
CA LEU A 1040 41.40 -12.45 5.69
C LEU A 1040 41.55 -12.01 4.24
N LEU A 1041 40.97 -10.87 3.88
CA LEU A 1041 41.15 -10.23 2.58
C LEU A 1041 42.39 -9.33 2.64
N HIS A 1042 43.38 -9.60 1.80
CA HIS A 1042 44.53 -8.72 1.62
C HIS A 1042 44.12 -7.60 0.69
N VAL A 1043 44.09 -6.36 1.18
CA VAL A 1043 43.50 -5.22 0.47
C VAL A 1043 44.53 -4.13 0.23
N ALA A 1044 44.44 -3.45 -0.91
CA ALA A 1044 45.07 -2.15 -1.11
C ALA A 1044 43.99 -1.08 -0.95
N LEU A 1045 44.24 -0.08 -0.10
CA LEU A 1045 43.33 1.06 0.05
C LEU A 1045 43.60 2.09 -1.04
N ARG A 1046 42.57 2.86 -1.37
CA ARG A 1046 42.74 4.08 -2.16
C ARG A 1046 43.64 5.07 -1.41
N GLU A 1047 44.39 5.87 -2.14
CA GLU A 1047 45.26 6.88 -1.52
C GLU A 1047 44.42 7.92 -0.76
N ARG A 1048 43.32 8.39 -1.37
CA ARG A 1048 42.35 9.33 -0.78
C ARG A 1048 40.92 8.87 -1.03
N ALA A 1049 39.98 9.35 -0.20
CA ALA A 1049 38.55 9.09 -0.33
C ALA A 1049 37.73 10.25 0.22
N ASP A 1050 36.49 10.38 -0.25
CA ASP A 1050 35.57 11.40 0.25
C ASP A 1050 35.30 11.22 1.74
N ALA A 1051 35.14 12.34 2.45
CA ALA A 1051 34.86 12.38 3.88
C ALA A 1051 33.61 11.57 4.26
N VAL A 1052 32.62 11.48 3.37
CA VAL A 1052 31.41 10.66 3.58
C VAL A 1052 31.77 9.18 3.75
N HIS A 1053 32.57 8.61 2.85
CA HIS A 1053 32.97 7.21 2.93
C HIS A 1053 33.93 6.93 4.11
N LEU A 1054 34.81 7.89 4.42
CA LEU A 1054 35.70 7.78 5.58
C LEU A 1054 34.92 7.78 6.90
N THR A 1055 33.97 8.71 7.06
CA THR A 1055 33.14 8.81 8.27
C THR A 1055 32.22 7.60 8.45
N GLU A 1056 31.71 7.04 7.34
CA GLU A 1056 30.91 5.81 7.36
C GLU A 1056 31.69 4.61 7.92
N VAL A 1057 32.95 4.43 7.53
CA VAL A 1057 33.81 3.32 8.01
C VAL A 1057 34.32 3.55 9.42
N LEU A 1058 34.64 4.80 9.80
CA LEU A 1058 35.08 5.13 11.17
C LEU A 1058 33.97 4.86 12.20
N GLY A 1059 32.71 5.01 11.78
CA GLY A 1059 31.53 4.87 12.65
C GLY A 1059 31.52 5.90 13.79
N GLY A 1060 30.54 5.79 14.69
CA GLY A 1060 30.35 6.77 15.78
C GLY A 1060 31.39 6.73 16.90
N GLY A 1061 32.22 5.68 17.01
CA GLY A 1061 33.22 5.58 18.09
C GLY A 1061 34.50 6.34 17.77
N ARG A 1062 35.24 5.86 16.76
CA ARG A 1062 36.55 6.41 16.39
C ARG A 1062 36.46 7.82 15.80
N LEU A 1063 35.37 8.14 15.10
CA LEU A 1063 35.13 9.50 14.60
C LEU A 1063 34.95 10.50 15.75
N GLU A 1064 34.26 10.10 16.82
CA GLU A 1064 34.09 10.96 18.01
C GLU A 1064 35.37 11.09 18.82
N GLU A 1065 36.22 10.05 18.86
CA GLU A 1065 37.58 10.17 19.42
C GLU A 1065 38.42 11.19 18.62
N ILE A 1066 38.39 11.14 17.28
CA ILE A 1066 39.08 12.13 16.43
C ILE A 1066 38.51 13.53 16.65
N ARG A 1067 37.18 13.66 16.66
CA ARG A 1067 36.53 14.94 16.95
C ARG A 1067 36.99 15.48 18.29
N ALA A 1068 36.91 14.67 19.35
CA ALA A 1068 37.31 15.07 20.69
C ALA A 1068 38.75 15.57 20.73
N ALA A 1069 39.69 14.80 20.17
CA ALA A 1069 41.11 15.16 20.13
C ALA A 1069 41.40 16.43 19.33
N VAL A 1070 40.73 16.66 18.20
CA VAL A 1070 40.87 17.92 17.45
C VAL A 1070 40.27 19.09 18.23
N THR A 1071 39.12 18.87 18.88
CA THR A 1071 38.43 19.91 19.65
C THR A 1071 39.09 20.26 20.98
N GLU A 1072 40.07 19.49 21.43
CA GLU A 1072 40.91 19.85 22.59
C GLU A 1072 41.84 21.04 22.27
N THR A 1073 42.21 21.23 21.00
CA THR A 1073 43.16 22.27 20.56
C THR A 1073 42.54 23.34 19.66
N ASP A 1074 41.55 23.01 18.82
CA ASP A 1074 40.95 23.92 17.83
C ASP A 1074 39.42 23.79 17.78
N ALA A 1075 38.68 24.86 17.47
CA ALA A 1075 37.24 24.77 17.22
C ALA A 1075 36.83 25.52 15.94
N PRO A 1076 36.01 24.93 15.01
CA PRO A 1076 35.34 23.61 15.03
C PRO A 1076 35.95 22.51 14.12
N PHE A 1077 35.73 21.22 14.47
CA PHE A 1077 36.10 20.06 13.63
C PHE A 1077 35.11 19.85 12.46
N ASP A 1078 35.57 20.09 11.23
CA ASP A 1078 34.87 19.75 9.99
C ASP A 1078 35.37 18.39 9.45
N PRO A 1079 34.53 17.34 9.35
CA PRO A 1079 34.94 16.05 8.81
C PRO A 1079 35.46 16.09 7.37
N SER A 1080 35.19 17.15 6.60
CA SER A 1080 35.67 17.30 5.21
C SER A 1080 37.20 17.22 5.11
N VAL A 1081 37.91 17.70 6.13
CA VAL A 1081 39.39 17.71 6.23
C VAL A 1081 39.99 16.30 6.27
N LEU A 1082 39.19 15.28 6.62
CA LEU A 1082 39.65 13.89 6.59
C LEU A 1082 39.96 13.42 5.17
N ALA A 1083 39.35 14.03 4.15
CA ALA A 1083 39.58 13.71 2.75
C ALA A 1083 40.99 14.10 2.26
N ASP A 1084 41.65 15.03 2.96
CA ASP A 1084 43.01 15.49 2.62
C ASP A 1084 44.10 14.52 3.11
N LEU A 1085 43.75 13.67 4.07
CA LEU A 1085 44.64 12.66 4.63
C LEU A 1085 44.59 11.34 3.85
N PRO A 1086 45.69 10.56 3.83
CA PRO A 1086 45.66 9.22 3.26
C PRO A 1086 44.64 8.33 3.99
N VAL A 1087 43.85 7.54 3.26
CA VAL A 1087 42.82 6.65 3.84
C VAL A 1087 43.40 5.75 4.92
N GLU A 1088 44.59 5.19 4.66
CA GLU A 1088 45.28 4.33 5.62
C GLU A 1088 45.61 5.05 6.94
N THR A 1089 46.05 6.31 6.86
CA THR A 1089 46.35 7.16 8.02
C THR A 1089 45.09 7.39 8.85
N VAL A 1090 43.99 7.77 8.21
CA VAL A 1090 42.70 8.01 8.89
C VAL A 1090 42.21 6.75 9.62
N LEU A 1091 42.29 5.59 8.96
CA LEU A 1091 41.75 4.35 9.50
C LEU A 1091 42.64 3.68 10.56
N LEU A 1092 43.97 3.85 10.52
CA LEU A 1092 44.89 3.04 11.31
C LEU A 1092 45.83 3.82 12.24
N SER A 1093 46.09 5.12 12.00
CA SER A 1093 46.99 5.89 12.85
C SER A 1093 46.37 6.19 14.23
N PRO A 1094 47.16 6.43 15.28
CA PRO A 1094 46.67 6.93 16.56
C PRO A 1094 45.86 8.22 16.38
N VAL A 1095 44.80 8.38 17.19
CA VAL A 1095 43.90 9.53 17.12
C VAL A 1095 44.65 10.86 17.30
N ASP A 1096 45.61 10.92 18.24
CA ASP A 1096 46.43 12.11 18.49
C ASP A 1096 47.36 12.49 17.33
N GLU A 1097 47.68 11.52 16.46
CA GLU A 1097 48.46 11.79 15.24
C GLU A 1097 47.56 12.36 14.15
N ILE A 1098 46.36 11.80 13.98
CA ILE A 1098 45.35 12.32 13.06
C ILE A 1098 44.96 13.76 13.46
N ALA A 1099 44.73 14.00 14.75
CA ALA A 1099 44.39 15.33 15.26
C ALA A 1099 45.49 16.36 14.96
N ARG A 1100 46.77 16.02 15.16
CA ARG A 1100 47.92 16.89 14.83
C ARG A 1100 48.16 17.11 13.33
N MET A 1101 47.60 16.27 12.47
CA MET A 1101 47.69 16.46 11.02
C MET A 1101 46.56 17.33 10.48
N ILE A 1102 45.51 17.54 11.27
CA ILE A 1102 44.28 18.26 10.90
C ILE A 1102 44.19 19.63 11.57
N GLY A 1103 44.62 19.73 12.84
CA GLY A 1103 44.91 21.01 13.50
C GLY A 1103 46.29 21.52 13.10
#